data_AF-A0A4W4E2S4-F1
#
_entry.id   AF-A0A4W4E2S4-F1
#
_cell.length_a   1.000
_cell.length_b   1.000
_cell.length_c   1.000
_cell.angle_alpha   90.00
_cell.angle_beta   90.00
_cell.angle_gamma   90.00
#
_symmetry.space_group_name_H-M   'P 1'
#
loop_
_entity.id
_entity.type
_entity.pdbx_description
1 polymer ?
#
loop_
_entity_poly.entity_id
_entity_poly.type
_entity_poly.pdbx_seq_one_letter_code
_entity_poly.pdbx_strand_id
1 'polypeptide(L)'
;LRQRPMPRVTFQAGDPYYISKRTREELLAKWKLEVSTAARRLSRGGRGREVPILFSKDSFMESSFLCSSQSRAVLACLQDGRGFGIGELVWGKLRGFSWWPGRIVSWWMTGRSRAAEGTRWVMWFGDGKFSVVCVEKLLPLSSFCNAFHQPTYNKQPMYKKAIFEVLQVASSRAGKVFLTCPESDDTDTSKSVDMQNKQMIEWAMTGFQPTGPKSLEPPEEGAQVVLTLLSACFPADICISCGTLNVSLEHPLFTGGMCQSCKNCFLECAYQYDDDGYQSYCTICCGGREVLMCGNNNCCRCFCVECVDLLVGPGAAQAAIKEDPWNCYMCGQKPQYGLLERRVDWPSRLQHFFANNHDQDFDPPKLYPPVLAEKRKPIRVLSLFDGIATGLLVLKELGIQVERYVASEVCEDSITVGIVRHQGRIMYVGDVRNVTRKHIHEWGPFDLVIGGSPCNDLSIVNPARKGLYEGTGRLFFEFYRLLHEARPKEGDERPFFWLFENVVAMGVSDKRDISRFLECNPVMIDAKEVSAAHRARYFWGNLPGMNRPLTAMCTDKLDLQDCLEHGRTAKFDKVRTITTRSNSIKQGKDQHFPVYMNDKEDILWCTEMERVFGFPVHYTDVSNMSRLARQRLLGRSWSVPVIRHLFAPLKEYFACV
;
A
#
# COMPACT_ATOMS: atom_id res chain seq x y z
N LEU A 1 0.31 15.37 -7.75
CA LEU A 1 0.84 15.31 -6.37
C LEU A 1 0.40 13.99 -5.76
N ARG A 2 1.28 12.98 -5.70
CA ARG A 2 0.96 11.67 -5.11
C ARG A 2 0.74 11.87 -3.60
N GLN A 3 -0.36 11.34 -3.06
CA GLN A 3 -0.67 11.46 -1.62
C GLN A 3 0.37 10.69 -0.80
N ARG A 4 0.79 11.27 0.33
CA ARG A 4 1.66 10.59 1.30
C ARG A 4 0.92 9.38 1.90
N PRO A 5 1.59 8.24 2.15
CA PRO A 5 0.98 7.10 2.83
C PRO A 5 0.40 7.52 4.20
N MET A 6 -0.85 7.16 4.48
CA MET A 6 -1.46 7.41 5.79
C MET A 6 -1.04 6.32 6.78
N PRO A 7 -0.64 6.66 8.02
CA PRO A 7 -0.35 5.67 9.05
C PRO A 7 -1.58 4.79 9.33
N ARG A 8 -1.38 3.47 9.34
CA ARG A 8 -2.41 2.48 9.67
C ARG A 8 -2.48 2.24 11.18
N VAL A 9 -3.66 1.82 11.66
CA VAL A 9 -3.87 1.27 12.99
C VAL A 9 -4.02 -0.24 12.84
N THR A 10 -3.18 -1.01 13.51
CA THR A 10 -3.18 -2.47 13.43
C THR A 10 -3.93 -3.08 14.61
N PHE A 11 -4.72 -4.12 14.34
CA PHE A 11 -5.29 -4.97 15.36
C PHE A 11 -4.71 -6.38 15.18
N GLN A 12 -3.94 -6.82 16.17
CA GLN A 12 -3.62 -8.23 16.33
C GLN A 12 -4.73 -8.83 17.19
N ALA A 13 -5.23 -10.01 16.83
CA ALA A 13 -6.19 -10.68 17.67
C ALA A 13 -5.54 -11.11 18.99
N GLY A 14 -6.30 -10.99 20.09
CA GLY A 14 -5.76 -11.03 21.45
C GLY A 14 -5.66 -9.63 22.06
N ASP A 15 -5.80 -9.54 23.39
CA ASP A 15 -5.98 -8.32 24.21
C ASP A 15 -5.14 -7.10 23.72
N PRO A 16 -5.63 -5.84 23.76
CA PRO A 16 -4.98 -4.63 23.20
C PRO A 16 -3.58 -4.28 23.76
N TYR A 17 -3.00 -5.14 24.59
CA TYR A 17 -1.73 -4.98 25.25
C TYR A 17 -0.86 -6.22 25.01
N TYR A 18 -0.33 -6.37 23.78
CA TYR A 18 0.83 -7.26 23.60
C TYR A 18 2.07 -6.62 24.26
N ILE A 19 2.17 -6.87 25.55
CA ILE A 19 3.33 -6.59 26.38
C ILE A 19 4.16 -7.87 26.35
N SER A 20 5.42 -7.80 25.90
CA SER A 20 6.31 -8.99 25.89
C SER A 20 6.30 -9.68 27.25
N LYS A 21 6.44 -11.02 27.32
CA LYS A 21 6.41 -11.75 28.60
C LYS A 21 7.35 -11.12 29.66
N ARG A 22 8.52 -10.66 29.22
CA ARG A 22 9.49 -9.93 30.04
C ARG A 22 8.94 -8.58 30.53
N THR A 23 8.36 -7.79 29.63
CA THR A 23 7.75 -6.50 29.97
C THR A 23 6.52 -6.70 30.88
N ARG A 24 5.79 -7.82 30.74
CA ARG A 24 4.65 -8.19 31.60
C ARG A 24 5.14 -8.55 33.00
N GLU A 25 6.23 -9.29 33.11
CA GLU A 25 6.84 -9.62 34.40
C GLU A 25 7.43 -8.37 35.09
N GLU A 26 8.07 -7.47 34.34
CA GLU A 26 8.58 -6.18 34.83
C GLU A 26 7.44 -5.24 35.28
N LEU A 27 6.35 -5.16 34.52
CA LEU A 27 5.16 -4.38 34.88
C LEU A 27 4.39 -5.00 36.05
N LEU A 28 4.30 -6.33 36.14
CA LEU A 28 3.72 -7.03 37.29
C LEU A 28 4.57 -6.86 38.56
N ALA A 29 5.90 -6.83 38.43
CA ALA A 29 6.80 -6.56 39.56
C ALA A 29 6.66 -5.10 40.04
N LYS A 30 6.59 -4.15 39.10
CA LYS A 30 6.36 -2.73 39.38
C LYS A 30 4.98 -2.49 40.00
N TRP A 31 3.94 -3.13 39.46
CA TRP A 31 2.58 -3.08 39.99
C TRP A 31 2.48 -3.74 41.37
N LYS A 32 3.15 -4.87 41.63
CA LYS A 32 3.22 -5.47 42.98
C LYS A 32 3.92 -4.56 43.99
N LEU A 33 4.94 -3.82 43.56
CA LEU A 33 5.59 -2.80 44.39
C LEU A 33 4.60 -1.67 44.70
N GLU A 34 3.98 -1.09 43.67
CA GLU A 34 3.04 0.03 43.76
C GLU A 34 1.75 -0.31 44.52
N VAL A 35 1.22 -1.52 44.36
CA VAL A 35 0.08 -2.07 45.11
C VAL A 35 0.46 -2.33 46.56
N SER A 36 1.69 -2.73 46.87
CA SER A 36 2.15 -2.85 48.26
C SER A 36 2.29 -1.48 48.94
N THR A 37 2.69 -0.44 48.20
CA THR A 37 2.72 0.95 48.67
C THR A 37 1.33 1.56 48.79
N ALA A 38 0.40 1.21 47.89
CA ALA A 38 -0.99 1.67 47.89
C ALA A 38 -1.88 0.93 48.91
N ALA A 39 -1.65 -0.37 49.16
CA ALA A 39 -2.33 -1.14 50.19
C ALA A 39 -1.99 -0.65 51.61
N ARG A 40 -0.79 -0.08 51.82
CA ARG A 40 -0.47 0.67 53.05
C ARG A 40 -1.23 1.99 53.18
N ARG A 41 -1.75 2.55 52.09
CA ARG A 41 -2.57 3.78 52.09
C ARG A 41 -4.08 3.52 52.11
N LEU A 42 -4.53 2.34 51.68
CA LEU A 42 -5.95 2.00 51.50
C LEU A 42 -6.55 1.09 52.59
N SER A 43 -5.81 0.76 53.66
CA SER A 43 -6.35 0.16 54.88
C SER A 43 -7.23 1.12 55.72
N ARG A 44 -7.64 2.27 55.16
CA ARG A 44 -8.60 3.22 55.74
C ARG A 44 -9.74 3.48 54.75
N GLY A 45 -10.81 2.68 54.83
CA GLY A 45 -12.09 2.98 54.18
C GLY A 45 -12.65 1.78 53.43
N GLY A 46 -13.55 1.04 54.07
CA GLY A 46 -14.06 -0.24 53.60
C GLY A 46 -15.39 -0.22 52.84
N ARG A 47 -15.79 -1.46 52.48
CA ARG A 47 -17.10 -2.00 52.06
C ARG A 47 -17.66 -1.39 50.76
N GLY A 48 -17.93 -2.11 49.67
CA GLY A 48 -18.24 -3.52 49.45
C GLY A 48 -19.66 -3.65 48.87
N ARG A 49 -19.84 -4.24 47.68
CA ARG A 49 -21.02 -5.03 47.22
C ARG A 49 -20.88 -5.50 45.74
N GLU A 50 -20.77 -6.81 45.57
CA GLU A 50 -21.18 -7.62 44.39
C GLU A 50 -22.74 -7.77 44.43
N VAL A 51 -23.54 -8.22 43.45
CA VAL A 51 -23.58 -9.37 42.50
C VAL A 51 -24.81 -9.11 41.52
N PRO A 52 -25.43 -10.04 40.73
CA PRO A 52 -25.03 -11.04 39.72
C PRO A 52 -25.78 -10.94 38.34
N ILE A 53 -25.32 -11.78 37.41
CA ILE A 53 -25.90 -12.20 36.11
C ILE A 53 -27.03 -13.25 36.30
N LEU A 54 -28.03 -13.30 35.41
CA LEU A 54 -28.93 -14.45 35.23
C LEU A 54 -29.22 -14.75 33.75
N PHE A 55 -29.09 -16.02 33.38
CA PHE A 55 -29.47 -16.63 32.10
C PHE A 55 -30.90 -17.20 32.17
N SER A 56 -31.61 -17.26 31.04
CA SER A 56 -32.44 -18.44 30.74
C SER A 56 -32.75 -18.59 29.24
N LYS A 57 -32.94 -19.84 28.83
CA LYS A 57 -33.18 -20.39 27.48
C LYS A 57 -34.67 -20.38 27.12
N ASP A 58 -35.00 -20.40 25.82
CA ASP A 58 -35.85 -21.44 25.20
C ASP A 58 -35.97 -21.27 23.67
N SER A 59 -36.55 -22.30 23.04
CA SER A 59 -36.22 -22.95 21.77
C SER A 59 -37.27 -22.85 20.65
N PHE A 60 -36.79 -23.06 19.40
CA PHE A 60 -37.46 -23.62 18.20
C PHE A 60 -38.56 -22.84 17.44
N MET A 61 -38.29 -22.43 16.18
CA MET A 61 -38.95 -22.93 14.94
C MET A 61 -38.28 -22.37 13.66
N GLU A 62 -38.23 -23.21 12.63
CA GLU A 62 -37.49 -23.06 11.36
C GLU A 62 -38.10 -22.11 10.31
N SER A 63 -37.24 -21.75 9.35
CA SER A 63 -37.52 -21.28 7.98
C SER A 63 -38.38 -20.03 7.80
N SER A 64 -37.73 -18.85 7.79
CA SER A 64 -38.19 -17.59 7.14
C SER A 64 -37.31 -16.36 7.46
N PHE A 65 -36.24 -16.51 8.26
CA PHE A 65 -35.53 -15.37 8.87
C PHE A 65 -34.39 -14.69 8.08
N LEU A 66 -34.15 -15.03 6.80
CA LEU A 66 -33.05 -14.41 6.04
C LEU A 66 -33.33 -12.96 5.58
N CYS A 67 -34.56 -12.45 5.77
CA CYS A 67 -34.94 -11.10 5.31
C CYS A 67 -34.95 -10.02 6.43
N SER A 68 -34.95 -10.38 7.72
CA SER A 68 -35.15 -9.38 8.80
C SER A 68 -33.86 -8.87 9.46
N SER A 69 -32.74 -9.61 9.38
CA SER A 69 -31.46 -9.19 9.95
C SER A 69 -30.68 -8.18 9.08
N GLN A 70 -30.96 -8.15 7.77
CA GLN A 70 -30.37 -7.21 6.80
C GLN A 70 -30.87 -5.77 7.00
N SER A 71 -32.10 -5.59 7.48
CA SER A 71 -32.69 -4.27 7.75
C SER A 71 -32.03 -3.53 8.92
N ARG A 72 -31.61 -4.25 9.98
CA ARG A 72 -31.03 -3.63 11.19
C ARG A 72 -29.61 -3.07 10.98
N ALA A 73 -28.81 -3.66 10.11
CA ALA A 73 -27.43 -3.22 9.87
C ALA A 73 -27.36 -1.91 9.05
N VAL A 74 -28.34 -1.65 8.19
CA VAL A 74 -28.38 -0.44 7.35
C VAL A 74 -28.99 0.76 8.09
N LEU A 75 -29.94 0.51 9.00
CA LEU A 75 -30.39 1.51 9.97
C LEU A 75 -29.22 2.08 10.80
N ALA A 76 -28.19 1.27 11.11
CA ALA A 76 -27.02 1.72 11.85
C ALA A 76 -26.06 2.64 11.05
N CYS A 77 -26.03 2.56 9.71
CA CYS A 77 -25.26 3.48 8.86
C CYS A 77 -26.01 4.80 8.58
N LEU A 78 -27.35 4.77 8.61
CA LEU A 78 -28.20 5.95 8.46
C LEU A 78 -28.26 6.78 9.75
N GLN A 79 -28.09 6.14 10.90
CA GLN A 79 -28.00 6.77 12.22
C GLN A 79 -26.70 6.38 12.92
N ASP A 80 -25.56 6.84 12.38
CA ASP A 80 -24.23 6.65 13.00
C ASP A 80 -24.04 7.50 14.28
N GLY A 81 -25.10 8.13 14.80
CA GLY A 81 -25.09 8.96 16.01
C GLY A 81 -24.43 10.34 15.86
N ARG A 82 -24.01 10.74 14.66
CA ARG A 82 -23.21 11.97 14.44
C ARG A 82 -24.00 13.15 13.85
N GLY A 83 -25.29 13.26 14.15
CA GLY A 83 -26.15 14.36 13.71
C GLY A 83 -26.90 14.08 12.40
N PHE A 84 -26.47 14.68 11.29
CA PHE A 84 -27.16 14.60 9.98
C PHE A 84 -26.95 13.26 9.27
N GLY A 85 -28.02 12.61 8.81
CA GLY A 85 -27.97 11.35 8.07
C GLY A 85 -27.50 11.47 6.61
N ILE A 86 -27.06 10.36 6.02
CA ILE A 86 -26.61 10.32 4.62
C ILE A 86 -27.80 10.58 3.69
N GLY A 87 -27.62 11.48 2.73
CA GLY A 87 -28.64 11.87 1.79
C GLY A 87 -29.51 13.04 2.24
N GLU A 88 -29.38 13.52 3.47
CA GLU A 88 -30.05 14.73 3.95
C GLU A 88 -29.59 15.98 3.19
N LEU A 89 -30.53 16.89 2.94
CA LEU A 89 -30.25 18.19 2.36
C LEU A 89 -29.97 19.19 3.48
N VAL A 90 -28.87 19.92 3.36
CA VAL A 90 -28.35 20.79 4.41
C VAL A 90 -27.90 22.14 3.86
N TRP A 91 -27.85 23.13 4.73
CA TRP A 91 -27.06 24.34 4.57
C TRP A 91 -25.73 24.16 5.31
N GLY A 92 -24.63 24.57 4.69
CA GLY A 92 -23.32 24.56 5.34
C GLY A 92 -22.65 25.92 5.34
N LYS A 93 -21.96 26.25 6.43
CA LYS A 93 -21.22 27.50 6.59
C LYS A 93 -19.72 27.32 6.46
N LEU A 94 -19.16 27.75 5.33
CA LEU A 94 -17.71 27.83 5.11
C LEU A 94 -17.18 29.23 5.43
N ARG A 95 -15.92 29.30 5.88
CA ARG A 95 -15.25 30.58 6.19
C ARG A 95 -15.13 31.42 4.90
N GLY A 96 -15.63 32.65 4.93
CA GLY A 96 -15.60 33.57 3.78
C GLY A 96 -16.75 33.42 2.79
N PHE A 97 -17.69 32.50 3.02
CA PHE A 97 -18.85 32.27 2.14
C PHE A 97 -20.17 32.50 2.89
N SER A 98 -21.24 32.83 2.15
CA SER A 98 -22.62 32.74 2.67
C SER A 98 -22.97 31.28 3.00
N TRP A 99 -24.06 31.04 3.74
CA TRP A 99 -24.59 29.69 3.90
C TRP A 99 -24.88 29.09 2.52
N TRP A 100 -24.35 27.91 2.24
CA TRP A 100 -24.44 27.28 0.92
C TRP A 100 -25.19 25.95 0.99
N PRO A 101 -26.07 25.62 0.03
CA PRO A 101 -26.81 24.36 0.06
C PRO A 101 -25.93 23.16 -0.35
N GLY A 102 -26.13 22.03 0.31
CA GLY A 102 -25.41 20.80 0.04
C GLY A 102 -26.21 19.56 0.43
N ARG A 103 -25.64 18.40 0.14
CA ARG A 103 -26.17 17.08 0.51
C ARG A 103 -25.13 16.32 1.31
N ILE A 104 -25.56 15.68 2.40
CA ILE A 104 -24.68 14.78 3.16
C ILE A 104 -24.41 13.54 2.31
N VAL A 105 -23.13 13.20 2.15
CA VAL A 105 -22.71 12.07 1.33
C VAL A 105 -21.81 11.10 2.09
N SER A 106 -21.76 9.90 1.56
CA SER A 106 -20.69 8.93 1.76
C SER A 106 -19.29 9.50 1.58
N TRP A 107 -18.36 9.24 2.50
CA TRP A 107 -16.93 9.29 2.21
C TRP A 107 -16.59 8.41 1.00
N TRP A 108 -17.31 7.31 0.80
CA TRP A 108 -17.20 6.46 -0.40
C TRP A 108 -17.43 7.23 -1.71
N MET A 109 -18.39 8.16 -1.75
CA MET A 109 -18.68 8.99 -2.93
C MET A 109 -17.56 9.99 -3.20
N THR A 110 -16.78 10.32 -2.18
CA THR A 110 -15.68 11.30 -2.28
C THR A 110 -14.35 10.65 -2.67
N GLY A 111 -14.24 9.31 -2.59
CA GLY A 111 -12.96 8.61 -2.73
C GLY A 111 -11.93 9.02 -1.68
N ARG A 112 -12.38 9.47 -0.50
CA ARG A 112 -11.54 10.03 0.59
C ARG A 112 -11.86 9.34 1.92
N SER A 113 -11.04 9.54 2.93
CA SER A 113 -11.23 8.95 4.27
C SER A 113 -12.55 9.35 4.93
N ARG A 114 -13.06 8.50 5.83
CA ARG A 114 -14.23 8.79 6.67
C ARG A 114 -14.07 10.14 7.39
N ALA A 115 -15.17 10.89 7.46
CA ALA A 115 -15.21 12.13 8.22
C ALA A 115 -14.90 11.87 9.70
N ALA A 116 -14.13 12.75 10.34
CA ALA A 116 -13.86 12.69 11.77
C ALA A 116 -15.17 12.78 12.58
N GLU A 117 -15.15 12.30 13.82
CA GLU A 117 -16.28 12.46 14.73
C GLU A 117 -16.67 13.95 14.86
N GLY A 118 -17.97 14.25 14.85
CA GLY A 118 -18.48 15.63 14.81
C GLY A 118 -18.39 16.32 13.45
N THR A 119 -18.03 15.63 12.36
CA THR A 119 -17.97 16.20 11.00
C THR A 119 -18.69 15.34 9.95
N ARG A 120 -19.07 15.95 8.83
CA ARG A 120 -19.75 15.32 7.69
C ARG A 120 -19.10 15.67 6.37
N TRP A 121 -19.12 14.73 5.43
CA TRP A 121 -18.87 15.02 4.02
C TRP A 121 -20.13 15.64 3.41
N VAL A 122 -19.95 16.83 2.85
CA VAL A 122 -21.00 17.57 2.15
C VAL A 122 -20.60 17.69 0.69
N MET A 123 -21.49 17.27 -0.21
CA MET A 123 -21.42 17.59 -1.63
C MET A 123 -22.20 18.89 -1.87
N TRP A 124 -21.54 19.91 -2.41
CA TRP A 124 -22.15 21.22 -2.64
C TRP A 124 -22.92 21.25 -3.96
N PHE A 125 -24.13 21.80 -3.92
CA PHE A 125 -24.88 22.10 -5.14
C PHE A 125 -24.25 23.29 -5.88
N GLY A 126 -24.39 23.32 -7.20
CA GLY A 126 -23.81 24.31 -8.10
C GLY A 126 -22.51 23.86 -8.77
N ASP A 127 -21.50 23.48 -7.97
CA ASP A 127 -20.17 23.07 -8.46
C ASP A 127 -19.79 21.61 -8.19
N GLY A 128 -20.60 20.88 -7.41
CA GLY A 128 -20.42 19.45 -7.15
C GLY A 128 -19.20 19.09 -6.29
N LYS A 129 -18.51 20.08 -5.70
CA LYS A 129 -17.32 19.81 -4.89
C LYS A 129 -17.69 19.19 -3.54
N PHE A 130 -16.73 18.50 -2.94
CA PHE A 130 -16.87 17.87 -1.64
C PHE A 130 -16.08 18.63 -0.57
N SER A 131 -16.62 18.75 0.63
CA SER A 131 -15.89 19.28 1.79
C SER A 131 -16.29 18.57 3.07
N VAL A 132 -15.36 18.49 4.01
CA VAL A 132 -15.65 18.07 5.38
C VAL A 132 -16.12 19.29 6.16
N VAL A 133 -17.30 19.20 6.79
CA VAL A 133 -17.93 20.29 7.51
C VAL A 133 -18.29 19.82 8.93
N CYS A 134 -17.96 20.61 9.94
CA CYS A 134 -18.38 20.36 11.32
C CYS A 134 -19.92 20.38 11.42
N VAL A 135 -20.50 19.46 12.19
CA VAL A 135 -21.96 19.35 12.37
C VAL A 135 -22.55 20.66 12.90
N GLU A 136 -21.83 21.39 13.76
CA GLU A 136 -22.22 22.71 14.28
C GLU A 136 -22.32 23.81 13.20
N LYS A 137 -21.69 23.60 12.04
CA LYS A 137 -21.74 24.50 10.88
C LYS A 137 -22.74 24.05 9.83
N LEU A 138 -23.63 23.13 10.18
CA LEU A 138 -24.69 22.61 9.34
C LEU A 138 -26.06 22.98 9.91
N LEU A 139 -26.99 23.31 9.02
CA LEU A 139 -28.41 23.46 9.32
C LEU A 139 -29.21 22.58 8.36
N PRO A 140 -30.36 22.04 8.76
CA PRO A 140 -31.24 21.32 7.82
C PRO A 140 -31.76 22.29 6.75
N LEU A 141 -31.99 21.80 5.52
CA LEU A 141 -32.49 22.63 4.42
C LEU A 141 -33.79 23.36 4.78
N SER A 142 -34.61 22.78 5.66
CA SER A 142 -35.84 23.37 6.22
C SER A 142 -35.63 24.74 6.88
N SER A 143 -34.41 25.08 7.30
CA SER A 143 -34.03 26.40 7.80
C SER A 143 -33.83 27.44 6.68
N PHE A 144 -34.55 27.30 5.57
CA PHE A 144 -34.36 28.09 4.35
C PHE A 144 -34.51 29.60 4.61
N CYS A 145 -35.54 30.00 5.36
CA CYS A 145 -35.78 31.40 5.72
C CYS A 145 -34.62 32.06 6.51
N ASN A 146 -33.85 31.26 7.26
CA ASN A 146 -32.74 31.74 8.08
C ASN A 146 -31.41 31.75 7.32
N ALA A 147 -31.20 30.76 6.43
CA ALA A 147 -29.92 30.55 5.76
C ALA A 147 -29.84 31.18 4.37
N PHE A 148 -30.97 31.36 3.68
CA PHE A 148 -30.99 31.91 2.32
C PHE A 148 -30.54 33.38 2.29
N HIS A 149 -29.47 33.65 1.54
CA HIS A 149 -28.90 35.00 1.45
C HIS A 149 -29.24 35.69 0.12
N GLN A 150 -30.30 36.49 0.11
CA GLN A 150 -30.79 37.23 -1.06
C GLN A 150 -29.69 38.07 -1.78
N PRO A 151 -28.79 38.80 -1.08
CA PRO A 151 -27.75 39.57 -1.76
C PRO A 151 -26.77 38.70 -2.56
N THR A 152 -26.48 37.48 -2.08
CA THR A 152 -25.59 36.54 -2.80
C THR A 152 -26.32 35.93 -3.98
N TYR A 153 -27.60 35.59 -3.82
CA TYR A 153 -28.45 35.11 -4.91
C TYR A 153 -28.52 36.09 -6.10
N ASN A 154 -28.62 37.39 -5.82
CA ASN A 154 -28.68 38.41 -6.87
C ASN A 154 -27.32 38.67 -7.54
N LYS A 155 -26.20 38.41 -6.85
CA LYS A 155 -24.84 38.77 -7.33
C LYS A 155 -24.03 37.59 -7.87
N GLN A 156 -24.27 36.37 -7.41
CA GLN A 156 -23.45 35.19 -7.74
C GLN A 156 -24.25 34.16 -8.54
N PRO A 157 -23.97 33.98 -9.85
CA PRO A 157 -24.67 33.00 -10.69
C PRO A 157 -24.56 31.57 -10.17
N MET A 158 -23.41 31.21 -9.59
CA MET A 158 -23.18 29.87 -9.03
C MET A 158 -24.06 29.59 -7.81
N TYR A 159 -24.33 30.60 -6.99
CA TYR A 159 -25.26 30.48 -5.86
C TYR A 159 -26.70 30.31 -6.36
N LYS A 160 -27.10 31.09 -7.38
CA LYS A 160 -28.41 30.94 -8.03
C LYS A 160 -28.62 29.53 -8.59
N LYS A 161 -27.60 28.98 -9.27
CA LYS A 161 -27.59 27.59 -9.75
C LYS A 161 -27.71 26.58 -8.59
N ALA A 162 -26.95 26.75 -7.52
CA ALA A 162 -26.99 25.86 -6.36
C ALA A 162 -28.37 25.83 -5.68
N ILE A 163 -29.04 26.99 -5.57
CA ILE A 163 -30.40 27.11 -5.03
C ILE A 163 -31.42 26.41 -5.93
N PHE A 164 -31.32 26.58 -7.24
CA PHE A 164 -32.20 25.87 -8.17
C PHE A 164 -32.05 24.35 -8.04
N GLU A 165 -30.82 23.83 -8.08
CA GLU A 165 -30.56 22.39 -8.01
C GLU A 165 -31.07 21.77 -6.70
N VAL A 166 -30.78 22.40 -5.54
CA VAL A 166 -31.24 21.86 -4.25
C VAL A 166 -32.77 21.90 -4.14
N LEU A 167 -33.42 22.93 -4.69
CA LEU A 167 -34.88 23.05 -4.67
C LEU A 167 -35.54 22.09 -5.66
N GLN A 168 -34.89 21.71 -6.77
CA GLN A 168 -35.37 20.66 -7.66
C GLN A 168 -35.36 19.30 -6.96
N VAL A 169 -34.28 19.00 -6.22
CA VAL A 169 -34.21 17.76 -5.42
C VAL A 169 -35.28 17.79 -4.32
N ALA A 170 -35.47 18.93 -3.64
CA ALA A 170 -36.50 19.11 -2.63
C ALA A 170 -37.92 18.96 -3.20
N SER A 171 -38.21 19.57 -4.36
CA SER A 171 -39.53 19.50 -4.99
C SER A 171 -39.85 18.09 -5.47
N SER A 172 -38.86 17.38 -6.00
CA SER A 172 -38.99 15.96 -6.38
C SER A 172 -39.30 15.09 -5.15
N ARG A 173 -38.60 15.28 -4.03
CA ARG A 173 -38.87 14.54 -2.78
C ARG A 173 -40.26 14.83 -2.19
N ALA A 174 -40.68 16.09 -2.27
CA ALA A 174 -41.98 16.53 -1.76
C ALA A 174 -43.16 16.25 -2.72
N GLY A 175 -42.91 15.68 -3.91
CA GLY A 175 -43.93 15.50 -4.95
C GLY A 175 -44.51 16.83 -5.45
N LYS A 176 -43.80 17.94 -5.28
CA LYS A 176 -44.24 19.29 -5.66
C LYS A 176 -43.86 19.57 -7.11
N VAL A 177 -44.85 19.65 -7.99
CA VAL A 177 -44.65 19.98 -9.40
C VAL A 177 -44.75 21.49 -9.60
N PHE A 178 -43.74 22.07 -10.26
CA PHE A 178 -43.75 23.46 -10.72
C PHE A 178 -43.95 23.44 -12.24
N LEU A 179 -44.98 24.13 -12.75
CA LEU A 179 -45.33 24.14 -14.16
C LEU A 179 -44.20 24.75 -15.01
N THR A 180 -43.73 24.03 -16.01
CA THR A 180 -42.94 24.58 -17.12
C THR A 180 -43.91 25.04 -18.21
N CYS A 181 -43.89 26.33 -18.57
CA CYS A 181 -44.69 26.85 -19.67
C CYS A 181 -44.32 26.14 -20.99
N PRO A 182 -45.28 25.86 -21.89
CA PRO A 182 -45.00 25.28 -23.20
C PRO A 182 -44.08 26.19 -24.03
N GLU A 183 -43.24 25.57 -24.86
CA GLU A 183 -42.34 26.24 -25.80
C GLU A 183 -43.12 27.16 -26.75
N SER A 184 -42.86 28.46 -26.67
CA SER A 184 -43.14 29.42 -27.75
C SER A 184 -41.94 30.33 -27.94
N ASP A 185 -41.35 30.25 -29.14
CA ASP A 185 -40.37 31.14 -29.77
C ASP A 185 -39.29 31.82 -28.89
N ASP A 186 -38.15 31.12 -28.77
CA ASP A 186 -36.73 31.52 -28.82
C ASP A 186 -36.23 32.92 -28.38
N THR A 187 -36.96 33.68 -27.55
CA THR A 187 -36.41 34.88 -26.90
C THR A 187 -36.69 35.04 -25.40
N ASP A 188 -37.48 34.14 -24.79
CA ASP A 188 -37.96 34.33 -23.40
C ASP A 188 -37.63 33.19 -22.39
N THR A 189 -36.76 32.25 -22.75
CA THR A 189 -36.36 31.10 -21.91
C THR A 189 -35.77 31.52 -20.55
N SER A 190 -35.04 32.64 -20.52
CA SER A 190 -34.45 33.20 -19.29
C SER A 190 -35.49 33.70 -18.29
N LYS A 191 -36.59 34.32 -18.77
CA LYS A 191 -37.66 34.82 -17.90
C LYS A 191 -38.51 33.68 -17.32
N SER A 192 -38.71 32.61 -18.08
CA SER A 192 -39.44 31.40 -17.63
C SER A 192 -38.72 30.69 -16.48
N VAL A 193 -37.41 30.45 -16.61
CA VAL A 193 -36.58 29.85 -15.55
C VAL A 193 -36.50 30.73 -14.31
N ASP A 194 -36.49 32.06 -14.48
CA ASP A 194 -36.50 32.99 -13.36
C ASP A 194 -37.84 33.06 -12.63
N MET A 195 -38.95 32.90 -13.33
CA MET A 195 -40.28 32.79 -12.72
C MET A 195 -40.42 31.48 -11.92
N GLN A 196 -39.97 30.37 -12.50
CA GLN A 196 -39.96 29.06 -11.81
C GLN A 196 -39.10 29.10 -10.55
N ASN A 197 -37.90 29.69 -10.62
CA ASN A 197 -37.03 29.88 -9.47
C ASN A 197 -37.70 30.70 -8.35
N LYS A 198 -38.42 31.77 -8.69
CA LYS A 198 -39.15 32.59 -7.69
C LYS A 198 -40.22 31.77 -6.97
N GLN A 199 -40.99 30.96 -7.70
CA GLN A 199 -42.02 30.10 -7.10
C GLN A 199 -41.42 29.04 -6.17
N MET A 200 -40.28 28.44 -6.55
CA MET A 200 -39.58 27.46 -5.72
C MET A 200 -39.01 28.09 -4.45
N ILE A 201 -38.46 29.30 -4.54
CA ILE A 201 -37.94 30.06 -3.39
C ILE A 201 -39.08 30.46 -2.46
N GLU A 202 -40.19 30.97 -2.97
CA GLU A 202 -41.35 31.34 -2.17
C GLU A 202 -41.90 30.12 -1.41
N TRP A 203 -42.01 28.97 -2.09
CA TRP A 203 -42.39 27.71 -1.46
C TRP A 203 -41.42 27.33 -0.33
N ALA A 204 -40.11 27.41 -0.55
CA ALA A 204 -39.11 27.13 0.46
C ALA A 204 -39.16 28.13 1.64
N MET A 205 -39.46 29.40 1.39
CA MET A 205 -39.63 30.45 2.39
C MET A 205 -40.83 30.20 3.31
N THR A 206 -41.88 29.55 2.80
CA THR A 206 -43.02 29.11 3.63
C THR A 206 -42.73 27.87 4.48
N GLY A 207 -41.48 27.37 4.48
CA GLY A 207 -41.10 26.16 5.19
C GLY A 207 -41.54 24.87 4.48
N PHE A 208 -41.61 24.91 3.15
CA PHE A 208 -41.96 23.76 2.29
C PHE A 208 -43.40 23.24 2.50
N GLN A 209 -44.35 24.13 2.80
CA GLN A 209 -45.76 23.76 2.99
C GLN A 209 -46.43 23.31 1.67
N PRO A 210 -47.45 22.42 1.71
CA PRO A 210 -48.12 21.86 2.90
C PRO A 210 -47.43 20.61 3.50
N THR A 211 -46.44 20.05 2.81
CA THR A 211 -45.79 18.79 3.19
C THR A 211 -44.77 18.96 4.30
N GLY A 212 -44.20 20.16 4.42
CA GLY A 212 -43.27 20.55 5.47
C GLY A 212 -41.91 19.85 5.41
N PRO A 213 -41.04 20.06 6.41
CA PRO A 213 -39.65 19.59 6.43
C PRO A 213 -39.47 18.08 6.26
N LYS A 214 -40.40 17.27 6.78
CA LYS A 214 -40.32 15.79 6.72
C LYS A 214 -40.28 15.28 5.29
N SER A 215 -40.97 15.95 4.37
CA SER A 215 -40.98 15.60 2.94
C SER A 215 -39.65 15.83 2.21
N LEU A 216 -38.66 16.43 2.87
CA LEU A 216 -37.32 16.64 2.34
C LEU A 216 -36.35 15.51 2.73
N GLU A 217 -36.76 14.63 3.62
CA GLU A 217 -35.96 13.48 4.05
C GLU A 217 -35.60 12.61 2.84
N PRO A 218 -34.41 11.97 2.83
CA PRO A 218 -34.04 11.09 1.74
C PRO A 218 -35.08 9.95 1.62
N PRO A 219 -35.50 9.58 0.40
CA PRO A 219 -36.45 8.48 0.22
C PRO A 219 -35.86 7.19 0.80
N GLU A 220 -36.68 6.38 1.50
CA GLU A 220 -36.28 5.08 2.05
C GLU A 220 -35.68 4.16 0.96
N GLU A 221 -36.09 4.34 -0.29
CA GLU A 221 -35.61 3.64 -1.48
C GLU A 221 -34.16 3.98 -1.89
N GLY A 222 -33.58 5.08 -1.42
CA GLY A 222 -32.19 5.44 -1.72
C GLY A 222 -31.16 4.51 -1.06
N ALA A 223 -31.54 3.90 0.08
CA ALA A 223 -30.78 2.82 0.71
C ALA A 223 -31.06 1.46 0.04
N GLN A 224 -32.27 1.29 -0.50
CA GLN A 224 -32.66 0.13 -1.27
C GLN A 224 -31.87 0.02 -2.59
N VAL A 225 -31.52 1.11 -3.28
CA VAL A 225 -30.76 1.00 -4.56
C VAL A 225 -29.37 0.37 -4.37
N VAL A 226 -28.65 0.67 -3.29
CA VAL A 226 -27.33 0.06 -3.02
C VAL A 226 -27.49 -1.42 -2.62
N LEU A 227 -28.56 -1.75 -1.90
CA LEU A 227 -28.91 -3.11 -1.46
C LEU A 227 -29.48 -3.97 -2.60
N THR A 228 -30.32 -3.41 -3.46
CA THR A 228 -30.85 -4.05 -4.68
C THR A 228 -29.73 -4.21 -5.69
N LEU A 229 -28.78 -3.29 -5.82
CA LEU A 229 -27.59 -3.52 -6.64
C LEU A 229 -26.69 -4.64 -6.06
N LEU A 230 -26.56 -4.77 -4.73
CA LEU A 230 -25.79 -5.86 -4.12
C LEU A 230 -26.54 -7.21 -4.05
N SER A 231 -27.88 -7.20 -4.16
CA SER A 231 -28.73 -8.41 -4.14
C SER A 231 -29.28 -8.81 -5.51
N ALA A 232 -29.22 -7.93 -6.51
CA ALA A 232 -29.63 -8.19 -7.89
C ALA A 232 -28.46 -8.22 -8.90
N CYS A 233 -27.27 -7.72 -8.54
CA CYS A 233 -26.07 -7.89 -9.35
C CYS A 233 -25.20 -9.01 -8.78
N PHE A 234 -24.65 -9.86 -9.65
CA PHE A 234 -23.70 -10.87 -9.22
C PHE A 234 -22.44 -10.17 -8.68
N PRO A 235 -21.69 -10.75 -7.72
CA PRO A 235 -20.42 -10.18 -7.24
C PRO A 235 -19.45 -9.81 -8.38
N ALA A 236 -19.58 -10.46 -9.54
CA ALA A 236 -18.81 -10.18 -10.75
C ALA A 236 -19.05 -8.78 -11.36
N ASP A 237 -20.20 -8.16 -11.14
CA ASP A 237 -20.61 -6.89 -11.78
C ASP A 237 -20.25 -5.66 -10.95
N ILE A 238 -19.68 -5.86 -9.76
CA ILE A 238 -19.23 -4.80 -8.87
C ILE A 238 -17.76 -4.98 -8.50
N CYS A 239 -17.02 -3.88 -8.44
CA CYS A 239 -15.65 -3.88 -7.95
C CYS A 239 -15.65 -4.14 -6.44
N ILE A 240 -15.25 -5.34 -5.99
CA ILE A 240 -15.26 -5.67 -4.55
C ILE A 240 -14.23 -4.86 -3.73
N SER A 241 -13.28 -4.21 -4.40
CA SER A 241 -12.28 -3.35 -3.77
C SER A 241 -12.80 -1.94 -3.45
N CYS A 242 -13.70 -1.36 -4.26
CA CYS A 242 -14.17 0.02 -4.06
C CYS A 242 -15.68 0.28 -4.28
N GLY A 243 -16.44 -0.74 -4.68
CA GLY A 243 -17.89 -0.68 -4.91
C GLY A 243 -18.33 -0.05 -6.23
N THR A 244 -17.43 0.30 -7.14
CA THR A 244 -17.84 0.83 -8.46
C THR A 244 -18.42 -0.26 -9.35
N LEU A 245 -19.40 0.09 -10.17
CA LEU A 245 -19.97 -0.78 -11.21
C LEU A 245 -19.11 -0.82 -12.49
N ASN A 246 -18.08 0.04 -12.59
CA ASN A 246 -17.19 0.07 -13.74
C ASN A 246 -16.12 -1.04 -13.64
N VAL A 247 -16.57 -2.29 -13.69
CA VAL A 247 -15.71 -3.48 -13.64
C VAL A 247 -15.03 -3.68 -14.99
N SER A 248 -13.72 -3.89 -14.95
CA SER A 248 -12.90 -4.12 -16.15
C SER A 248 -12.22 -5.48 -16.15
N LEU A 249 -12.11 -6.11 -14.99
CA LEU A 249 -11.51 -7.42 -14.79
C LEU A 249 -12.03 -8.04 -13.49
N GLU A 250 -11.70 -9.30 -13.25
CA GLU A 250 -12.04 -9.99 -12.02
C GLU A 250 -10.93 -9.84 -10.96
N HIS A 251 -11.32 -9.74 -9.69
CA HIS A 251 -10.38 -9.69 -8.57
C HIS A 251 -9.55 -11.00 -8.50
N PRO A 252 -8.21 -10.94 -8.36
CA PRO A 252 -7.35 -12.11 -8.52
C PRO A 252 -7.46 -13.12 -7.37
N LEU A 253 -7.83 -12.67 -6.16
CA LEU A 253 -7.83 -13.51 -4.95
C LEU A 253 -9.23 -14.03 -4.54
N PHE A 254 -10.28 -13.29 -4.87
CA PHE A 254 -11.64 -13.50 -4.36
C PHE A 254 -12.64 -13.40 -5.52
N THR A 255 -13.76 -14.10 -5.41
CA THR A 255 -14.89 -13.99 -6.35
C THR A 255 -15.41 -12.57 -6.33
N GLY A 256 -15.42 -11.92 -7.49
CA GLY A 256 -15.91 -10.54 -7.66
C GLY A 256 -15.18 -9.73 -8.72
N GLY A 257 -15.77 -8.61 -9.11
CA GLY A 257 -15.21 -7.67 -10.08
C GLY A 257 -14.09 -6.78 -9.51
N MET A 258 -13.34 -6.13 -10.40
CA MET A 258 -12.30 -5.15 -10.11
C MET A 258 -12.25 -4.09 -11.21
N CYS A 259 -12.22 -2.81 -10.84
CA CYS A 259 -12.06 -1.71 -11.81
C CYS A 259 -10.59 -1.44 -12.11
N GLN A 260 -10.33 -0.73 -13.22
CA GLN A 260 -8.96 -0.44 -13.68
C GLN A 260 -8.14 0.35 -12.65
N SER A 261 -8.77 1.29 -11.91
CA SER A 261 -8.08 2.05 -10.87
C SER A 261 -7.66 1.16 -9.70
N CYS A 262 -8.52 0.22 -9.29
CA CYS A 262 -8.19 -0.73 -8.24
C CYS A 262 -7.11 -1.71 -8.69
N LYS A 263 -7.11 -2.14 -9.96
CA LYS A 263 -6.01 -2.93 -10.54
C LYS A 263 -4.67 -2.21 -10.41
N ASN A 264 -4.60 -0.94 -10.79
CA ASN A 264 -3.37 -0.15 -10.71
C ASN A 264 -2.89 -0.06 -9.24
N CYS A 265 -3.80 0.24 -8.32
CA CYS A 265 -3.51 0.26 -6.89
C CYS A 265 -3.03 -1.11 -6.37
N PHE A 266 -3.63 -2.21 -6.85
CA PHE A 266 -3.23 -3.56 -6.48
C PHE A 266 -1.81 -3.90 -6.94
N LEU A 267 -1.46 -3.53 -8.17
CA LEU A 267 -0.09 -3.72 -8.70
C LEU A 267 0.96 -2.95 -7.88
N GLU A 268 0.60 -1.77 -7.37
CA GLU A 268 1.47 -0.93 -6.55
C GLU A 268 1.61 -1.48 -5.11
N CYS A 269 0.50 -1.91 -4.51
CA CYS A 269 0.38 -2.08 -3.06
C CYS A 269 0.42 -3.53 -2.57
N ALA A 270 0.08 -4.53 -3.39
CA ALA A 270 -0.14 -5.91 -2.91
C ALA A 270 1.11 -6.57 -2.30
N TYR A 271 2.31 -6.17 -2.74
CA TYR A 271 3.60 -6.63 -2.23
C TYR A 271 4.36 -5.54 -1.46
N GLN A 272 3.65 -4.61 -0.83
CA GLN A 272 4.24 -3.71 0.16
C GLN A 272 4.04 -4.29 1.55
N TYR A 273 5.10 -4.27 2.35
CA TYR A 273 5.14 -4.81 3.70
C TYR A 273 5.75 -3.76 4.64
N ASP A 274 5.16 -3.59 5.82
CA ASP A 274 5.68 -2.69 6.84
C ASP A 274 6.79 -3.38 7.66
N ASP A 275 7.42 -2.61 8.57
CA ASP A 275 8.52 -3.08 9.42
C ASP A 275 8.11 -4.21 10.38
N ASP A 276 6.80 -4.38 10.63
CA ASP A 276 6.24 -5.51 11.39
C ASP A 276 6.17 -6.82 10.57
N GLY A 277 6.54 -6.77 9.30
CA GLY A 277 6.54 -7.92 8.39
C GLY A 277 5.19 -8.23 7.77
N TYR A 278 4.12 -7.48 8.05
CA TYR A 278 2.81 -7.67 7.44
C TYR A 278 2.59 -6.74 6.25
N GLN A 279 1.71 -7.13 5.34
CA GLN A 279 1.32 -6.33 4.17
C GLN A 279 0.84 -4.96 4.64
N SER A 280 1.40 -3.88 4.09
CA SER A 280 1.08 -2.49 4.48
C SER A 280 -0.41 -2.17 4.35
N TYR A 281 -1.08 -2.79 3.37
CA TYR A 281 -2.47 -2.52 3.02
C TYR A 281 -3.35 -3.78 3.05
N CYS A 282 -4.66 -3.57 3.07
CA CYS A 282 -5.65 -4.64 2.96
C CYS A 282 -5.45 -5.49 1.69
N THR A 283 -5.50 -6.82 1.85
CA THR A 283 -5.41 -7.82 0.78
C THR A 283 -6.53 -7.71 -0.27
N ILE A 284 -7.68 -7.10 0.08
CA ILE A 284 -8.84 -6.97 -0.83
C ILE A 284 -8.84 -5.63 -1.56
N CYS A 285 -8.71 -4.52 -0.84
CA CYS A 285 -8.89 -3.19 -1.41
C CYS A 285 -7.60 -2.41 -1.62
N CYS A 286 -6.45 -2.94 -1.16
CA CYS A 286 -5.16 -2.25 -1.18
C CYS A 286 -5.17 -0.86 -0.52
N GLY A 287 -6.08 -0.67 0.43
CA GLY A 287 -6.16 0.49 1.31
C GLY A 287 -6.47 0.05 2.73
N GLY A 288 -7.40 0.76 3.36
CA GLY A 288 -7.85 0.49 4.74
C GLY A 288 -6.94 1.12 5.79
N ARG A 289 -7.53 1.93 6.66
CA ARG A 289 -6.79 2.58 7.77
C ARG A 289 -6.59 1.63 8.95
N GLU A 290 -7.58 0.79 9.21
CA GLU A 290 -7.61 -0.19 10.29
C GLU A 290 -7.59 -1.59 9.71
N VAL A 291 -6.57 -2.37 10.06
CA VAL A 291 -6.35 -3.72 9.49
C VAL A 291 -6.20 -4.79 10.56
N LEU A 292 -6.79 -5.94 10.27
CA LEU A 292 -6.66 -7.20 11.01
C LEU A 292 -5.48 -7.98 10.45
N MET A 293 -4.52 -8.32 11.30
CA MET A 293 -3.36 -9.13 10.93
C MET A 293 -3.66 -10.61 11.09
N CYS A 294 -3.28 -11.43 10.11
CA CYS A 294 -3.44 -12.89 10.20
C CYS A 294 -2.55 -13.48 11.30
N GLY A 295 -3.10 -14.33 12.17
CA GLY A 295 -2.34 -15.07 13.19
C GLY A 295 -1.68 -16.36 12.69
N ASN A 296 -1.91 -16.77 11.43
CA ASN A 296 -1.29 -17.98 10.89
C ASN A 296 0.21 -17.75 10.61
N ASN A 297 1.05 -18.69 11.05
CA ASN A 297 2.49 -18.67 10.80
C ASN A 297 2.80 -18.51 9.30
N ASN A 298 3.83 -17.72 9.00
CA ASN A 298 4.26 -17.34 7.64
C ASN A 298 3.23 -16.55 6.81
N CYS A 299 2.03 -16.24 7.32
CA CYS A 299 1.05 -15.44 6.60
C CYS A 299 1.18 -13.98 6.97
N CYS A 300 1.53 -13.16 5.99
CA CYS A 300 1.74 -11.71 6.18
C CYS A 300 0.53 -10.88 5.72
N ARG A 301 -0.66 -11.47 5.59
CA ARG A 301 -1.83 -10.80 5.00
C ARG A 301 -2.61 -9.99 6.02
N CYS A 302 -3.19 -8.90 5.53
CA CYS A 302 -3.97 -7.95 6.31
C CYS A 302 -5.36 -7.74 5.69
N PHE A 303 -6.40 -7.61 6.52
CA PHE A 303 -7.76 -7.34 6.04
C PHE A 303 -8.32 -6.12 6.76
N CYS A 304 -8.78 -5.10 6.03
CA CYS A 304 -9.35 -3.94 6.70
C CYS A 304 -10.72 -4.25 7.32
N VAL A 305 -10.99 -3.62 8.46
CA VAL A 305 -12.25 -3.73 9.20
C VAL A 305 -13.45 -3.52 8.27
N GLU A 306 -13.36 -2.51 7.39
CA GLU A 306 -14.42 -2.15 6.44
C GLU A 306 -14.72 -3.27 5.43
N CYS A 307 -13.71 -3.87 4.81
CA CYS A 307 -13.93 -4.98 3.86
C CYS A 307 -14.53 -6.20 4.57
N VAL A 308 -14.10 -6.46 5.80
CA VAL A 308 -14.62 -7.59 6.57
C VAL A 308 -16.10 -7.37 6.93
N ASP A 309 -16.44 -6.22 7.51
CA ASP A 309 -17.82 -5.95 7.90
C ASP A 309 -18.78 -5.85 6.71
N LEU A 310 -18.28 -5.46 5.53
CA LEU A 310 -19.08 -5.39 4.31
C LEU A 310 -19.25 -6.76 3.63
N LEU A 311 -18.15 -7.48 3.39
CA LEU A 311 -18.16 -8.67 2.53
C LEU A 311 -18.40 -9.96 3.32
N VAL A 312 -18.00 -10.02 4.59
CA VAL A 312 -18.21 -11.18 5.46
C VAL A 312 -19.50 -11.02 6.25
N GLY A 313 -19.71 -9.85 6.85
CA GLY A 313 -20.96 -9.47 7.49
C GLY A 313 -20.77 -8.49 8.65
N PRO A 314 -21.82 -7.74 9.04
CA PRO A 314 -21.70 -6.71 10.07
C PRO A 314 -21.21 -7.27 11.42
N GLY A 315 -20.16 -6.67 11.97
CA GLY A 315 -19.56 -7.08 13.24
C GLY A 315 -18.60 -8.27 13.13
N ALA A 316 -18.37 -8.81 11.92
CA ALA A 316 -17.40 -9.86 11.69
C ALA A 316 -15.97 -9.39 12.00
N ALA A 317 -15.65 -8.12 11.77
CA ALA A 317 -14.34 -7.60 12.11
C ALA A 317 -14.11 -7.63 13.62
N GLN A 318 -15.12 -7.25 14.41
CA GLN A 318 -15.01 -7.27 15.87
C GLN A 318 -15.02 -8.69 16.45
N ALA A 319 -15.65 -9.64 15.76
CA ALA A 319 -15.51 -11.06 16.09
C ALA A 319 -14.07 -11.54 15.86
N ALA A 320 -13.48 -11.20 14.70
CA ALA A 320 -12.10 -11.54 14.36
C ALA A 320 -11.07 -10.91 15.33
N ILE A 321 -11.28 -9.66 15.77
CA ILE A 321 -10.41 -8.99 16.76
C ILE A 321 -10.38 -9.76 18.09
N LYS A 322 -11.50 -10.40 18.47
CA LYS A 322 -11.62 -11.16 19.72
C LYS A 322 -11.14 -12.61 19.61
N GLU A 323 -10.89 -13.10 18.40
CA GLU A 323 -10.54 -14.50 18.14
C GLU A 323 -9.01 -14.67 18.11
N ASP A 324 -8.42 -15.27 19.13
CA ASP A 324 -6.97 -15.51 19.19
C ASP A 324 -6.63 -17.02 19.18
N PRO A 325 -5.93 -17.56 18.17
CA PRO A 325 -5.43 -16.88 16.96
C PRO A 325 -6.48 -16.78 15.84
N TRP A 326 -6.60 -15.62 15.22
CA TRP A 326 -7.47 -15.43 14.05
C TRP A 326 -6.77 -15.85 12.75
N ASN A 327 -7.39 -16.77 12.00
CA ASN A 327 -6.92 -17.16 10.68
C ASN A 327 -7.62 -16.34 9.59
N CYS A 328 -6.85 -15.68 8.74
CA CYS A 328 -7.44 -14.89 7.65
C CYS A 328 -8.14 -15.74 6.60
N TYR A 329 -8.97 -15.09 5.78
CA TYR A 329 -9.80 -15.75 4.75
C TYR A 329 -9.00 -16.46 3.63
N MET A 330 -7.70 -16.16 3.50
CA MET A 330 -6.80 -16.89 2.60
C MET A 330 -6.23 -18.16 3.24
N CYS A 331 -6.16 -18.22 4.57
CA CYS A 331 -5.64 -19.34 5.35
C CYS A 331 -6.75 -20.29 5.82
N GLY A 332 -7.97 -19.79 5.99
CA GLY A 332 -9.10 -20.59 6.45
C GLY A 332 -9.35 -21.85 5.62
N GLN A 333 -9.85 -22.89 6.30
CA GLN A 333 -10.24 -24.16 5.66
C GLN A 333 -11.46 -23.98 4.75
N LYS A 334 -12.42 -23.14 5.16
CA LYS A 334 -13.62 -22.85 4.36
C LYS A 334 -13.25 -21.87 3.24
N PRO A 335 -13.73 -22.09 2.00
CA PRO A 335 -13.48 -21.16 0.91
C PRO A 335 -14.36 -19.91 0.99
N GLN A 336 -15.49 -19.96 1.71
CA GLN A 336 -16.50 -18.90 1.72
C GLN A 336 -16.79 -18.39 3.13
N TYR A 337 -16.87 -17.07 3.25
CA TYR A 337 -17.18 -16.30 4.46
C TYR A 337 -18.15 -15.17 4.11
N GLY A 338 -19.45 -15.37 4.33
CA GLY A 338 -20.46 -14.43 3.87
C GLY A 338 -20.51 -14.35 2.34
N LEU A 339 -20.40 -13.14 1.79
CA LEU A 339 -20.28 -12.88 0.35
C LEU A 339 -18.83 -13.02 -0.15
N LEU A 340 -17.84 -13.06 0.76
CA LEU A 340 -16.44 -13.20 0.40
C LEU A 340 -16.11 -14.67 0.13
N GLU A 341 -15.76 -14.99 -1.11
CA GLU A 341 -15.35 -16.34 -1.52
C GLU A 341 -13.94 -16.31 -2.10
N ARG A 342 -13.05 -17.14 -1.55
CA ARG A 342 -11.68 -17.34 -2.03
C ARG A 342 -11.71 -18.17 -3.30
N ARG A 343 -11.10 -17.67 -4.38
CA ARG A 343 -10.97 -18.42 -5.64
C ARG A 343 -10.07 -19.64 -5.47
N VAL A 344 -10.37 -20.75 -6.13
CA VAL A 344 -9.52 -21.97 -6.05
C VAL A 344 -8.25 -21.81 -6.89
N ASP A 345 -8.36 -21.13 -8.03
CA ASP A 345 -7.29 -20.86 -9.00
C ASP A 345 -6.55 -19.54 -8.73
N TRP A 346 -6.76 -18.93 -7.56
CA TRP A 346 -6.11 -17.67 -7.17
C TRP A 346 -4.58 -17.63 -7.36
N PRO A 347 -3.79 -18.72 -7.15
CA PRO A 347 -2.34 -18.67 -7.30
C PRO A 347 -1.95 -18.35 -8.75
N SER A 348 -2.55 -19.06 -9.71
CA SER A 348 -2.34 -18.87 -11.14
C SER A 348 -2.88 -17.50 -11.60
N ARG A 349 -4.06 -17.10 -11.12
CA ARG A 349 -4.64 -15.79 -11.46
C ARG A 349 -3.78 -14.63 -10.99
N LEU A 350 -3.31 -14.67 -9.75
CA LEU A 350 -2.43 -13.66 -9.19
C LEU A 350 -1.14 -13.55 -10.02
N GLN A 351 -0.61 -14.68 -10.44
CA GLN A 351 0.59 -14.71 -11.24
C GLN A 351 0.39 -14.06 -12.62
N HIS A 352 -0.69 -14.44 -13.34
CA HIS A 352 -1.05 -13.79 -14.60
C HIS A 352 -1.36 -12.30 -14.43
N PHE A 353 -1.92 -11.89 -13.28
CA PHE A 353 -2.20 -10.49 -12.96
C PHE A 353 -0.94 -9.61 -13.00
N PHE A 354 0.20 -10.18 -12.60
CA PHE A 354 1.50 -9.50 -12.60
C PHE A 354 2.36 -9.80 -13.84
N ALA A 355 1.93 -10.71 -14.72
CA ALA A 355 2.70 -11.18 -15.88
C ALA A 355 2.63 -10.26 -17.12
N ASN A 356 2.40 -8.95 -16.94
CA ASN A 356 2.35 -7.98 -18.03
C ASN A 356 3.75 -7.67 -18.60
N ASN A 357 4.32 -8.62 -19.34
CA ASN A 357 5.45 -8.38 -20.24
C ASN A 357 4.89 -8.07 -21.63
N HIS A 358 4.84 -6.79 -22.00
CA HIS A 358 4.33 -6.34 -23.30
C HIS A 358 5.36 -6.45 -24.45
N ASP A 359 6.58 -6.93 -24.20
CA ASP A 359 7.63 -7.03 -25.21
C ASP A 359 8.03 -8.51 -25.41
N GLN A 360 7.32 -9.20 -26.32
CA GLN A 360 7.54 -10.61 -26.64
C GLN A 360 8.62 -10.80 -27.73
N ASP A 361 9.87 -10.92 -27.30
CA ASP A 361 10.94 -11.55 -28.11
C ASP A 361 11.27 -12.98 -27.64
N PHE A 362 10.71 -13.42 -26.50
CA PHE A 362 11.03 -14.68 -25.81
C PHE A 362 9.78 -15.36 -25.25
N ASP A 363 9.88 -16.66 -25.00
CA ASP A 363 8.81 -17.44 -24.37
C ASP A 363 8.50 -16.94 -22.95
N PRO A 364 7.23 -17.03 -22.49
CA PRO A 364 6.88 -16.67 -21.12
C PRO A 364 7.67 -17.51 -20.10
N PRO A 365 8.23 -16.89 -19.04
CA PRO A 365 9.00 -17.63 -18.05
C PRO A 365 8.13 -18.65 -17.29
N LYS A 366 8.74 -19.75 -16.84
CA LYS A 366 8.04 -20.72 -15.97
C LYS A 366 7.50 -19.99 -14.74
N LEU A 367 6.21 -20.19 -14.55
CA LEU A 367 5.40 -19.55 -13.53
C LEU A 367 5.17 -20.53 -12.37
N TYR A 368 5.68 -20.22 -11.18
CA TYR A 368 5.44 -21.00 -9.95
C TYR A 368 4.23 -20.47 -9.17
N PRO A 369 3.30 -21.32 -8.73
CA PRO A 369 2.19 -20.88 -7.89
C PRO A 369 2.67 -20.51 -6.47
N PRO A 370 2.12 -19.45 -5.85
CA PRO A 370 2.32 -19.16 -4.43
C PRO A 370 2.14 -20.37 -3.51
N VAL A 371 3.01 -20.48 -2.49
CA VAL A 371 3.00 -21.61 -1.54
C VAL A 371 2.09 -21.27 -0.37
N LEU A 372 1.24 -22.21 0.05
CA LEU A 372 0.39 -22.06 1.23
C LEU A 372 1.25 -21.79 2.47
N ALA A 373 0.81 -20.87 3.34
CA ALA A 373 1.58 -20.38 4.48
C ALA A 373 2.18 -21.49 5.37
N GLU A 374 1.40 -22.53 5.65
CA GLU A 374 1.80 -23.69 6.46
C GLU A 374 2.90 -24.55 5.82
N LYS A 375 3.03 -24.51 4.49
CA LYS A 375 4.00 -25.29 3.72
C LYS A 375 5.27 -24.50 3.38
N ARG A 376 5.32 -23.21 3.69
CA ARG A 376 6.45 -22.33 3.40
C ARG A 376 7.67 -22.76 4.23
N LYS A 377 8.82 -22.85 3.58
CA LYS A 377 10.11 -23.21 4.18
C LYS A 377 11.09 -22.03 4.06
N PRO A 378 12.12 -21.96 4.92
CA PRO A 378 13.17 -20.96 4.76
C PRO A 378 13.84 -21.03 3.38
N ILE A 379 14.30 -19.87 2.89
CA ILE A 379 14.92 -19.74 1.57
C ILE A 379 16.41 -20.14 1.61
N ARG A 380 16.88 -20.78 0.53
CA ARG A 380 18.32 -21.08 0.31
C ARG A 380 18.83 -20.28 -0.88
N VAL A 381 19.89 -19.50 -0.66
CA VAL A 381 20.35 -18.47 -1.60
C VAL A 381 21.78 -18.74 -2.05
N LEU A 382 22.01 -18.64 -3.36
CA LEU A 382 23.32 -18.53 -3.98
C LEU A 382 23.50 -17.10 -4.49
N SER A 383 24.40 -16.34 -3.89
CA SER A 383 24.72 -14.97 -4.27
C SER A 383 26.10 -14.91 -4.96
N LEU A 384 26.13 -14.53 -6.23
CA LEU A 384 27.33 -14.42 -7.02
C LEU A 384 27.71 -12.94 -7.17
N PHE A 385 28.98 -12.61 -6.94
CA PHE A 385 29.43 -11.21 -6.88
C PHE A 385 28.69 -10.45 -5.77
N ASP A 386 28.65 -11.04 -4.58
CA ASP A 386 27.77 -10.63 -3.46
C ASP A 386 28.02 -9.19 -2.97
N GLY A 387 29.23 -8.67 -3.18
CA GLY A 387 29.64 -7.36 -2.70
C GLY A 387 29.44 -7.25 -1.19
N ILE A 388 28.75 -6.21 -0.75
CA ILE A 388 28.50 -5.94 0.67
C ILE A 388 27.24 -6.64 1.22
N ALA A 389 26.90 -7.82 0.68
CA ALA A 389 25.81 -8.68 1.15
C ALA A 389 24.41 -8.03 1.15
N THR A 390 24.13 -7.19 0.15
CA THR A 390 22.84 -6.46 0.04
C THR A 390 21.64 -7.41 -0.05
N GLY A 391 21.80 -8.57 -0.73
CA GLY A 391 20.75 -9.58 -0.82
C GLY A 391 20.33 -10.12 0.55
N LEU A 392 21.29 -10.49 1.40
CA LEU A 392 21.02 -10.98 2.75
C LEU A 392 20.44 -9.89 3.66
N LEU A 393 20.91 -8.65 3.56
CA LEU A 393 20.34 -7.51 4.28
C LEU A 393 18.85 -7.38 3.98
N VAL A 394 18.47 -7.35 2.70
CA VAL A 394 17.07 -7.16 2.29
C VAL A 394 16.19 -8.35 2.67
N LEU A 395 16.67 -9.59 2.52
CA LEU A 395 15.91 -10.77 2.97
C LEU A 395 15.60 -10.70 4.46
N LYS A 396 16.54 -10.20 5.28
CA LYS A 396 16.33 -9.96 6.71
C LYS A 396 15.36 -8.81 6.99
N GLU A 397 15.47 -7.69 6.28
CA GLU A 397 14.52 -6.56 6.39
C GLU A 397 13.08 -6.98 6.06
N LEU A 398 12.93 -7.84 5.05
CA LEU A 398 11.63 -8.40 4.67
C LEU A 398 11.13 -9.49 5.64
N GLY A 399 11.94 -9.88 6.64
CA GLY A 399 11.61 -10.95 7.56
C GLY A 399 11.54 -12.34 6.91
N ILE A 400 12.17 -12.55 5.75
CA ILE A 400 12.22 -13.87 5.11
C ILE A 400 13.27 -14.72 5.84
N GLN A 401 12.88 -15.90 6.29
CA GLN A 401 13.80 -16.83 6.95
C GLN A 401 14.80 -17.38 5.94
N VAL A 402 16.09 -17.23 6.22
CA VAL A 402 17.19 -17.74 5.38
C VAL A 402 17.83 -18.94 6.06
N GLU A 403 17.71 -20.12 5.43
CA GLU A 403 18.37 -21.34 5.87
C GLU A 403 19.86 -21.30 5.54
N ARG A 404 20.18 -20.94 4.30
CA ARG A 404 21.55 -20.95 3.79
C ARG A 404 21.77 -19.77 2.84
N TYR A 405 22.91 -19.11 3.00
CA TYR A 405 23.35 -18.04 2.10
C TYR A 405 24.81 -18.30 1.71
N VAL A 406 25.01 -18.80 0.49
CA VAL A 406 26.34 -19.08 -0.08
C VAL A 406 26.72 -17.92 -0.99
N ALA A 407 27.88 -17.32 -0.77
CA ALA A 407 28.32 -16.12 -1.47
C ALA A 407 29.67 -16.29 -2.15
N SER A 408 29.75 -15.94 -3.43
CA SER A 408 31.03 -15.77 -4.14
C SER A 408 31.42 -14.29 -4.15
N GLU A 409 32.58 -13.99 -3.60
CA GLU A 409 33.17 -12.65 -3.56
C GLU A 409 34.71 -12.79 -3.41
N VAL A 410 35.46 -11.85 -3.99
CA VAL A 410 36.94 -11.84 -3.96
C VAL A 410 37.50 -10.58 -3.33
N CYS A 411 36.68 -9.54 -3.13
CA CYS A 411 37.11 -8.32 -2.48
C CYS A 411 37.09 -8.49 -0.96
N GLU A 412 38.26 -8.51 -0.32
CA GLU A 412 38.41 -8.66 1.14
C GLU A 412 37.60 -7.64 1.94
N ASP A 413 37.55 -6.38 1.49
CA ASP A 413 36.73 -5.35 2.13
C ASP A 413 35.23 -5.70 2.11
N SER A 414 34.72 -6.16 0.96
CA SER A 414 33.32 -6.60 0.82
C SER A 414 33.00 -7.78 1.74
N ILE A 415 33.88 -8.79 1.75
CA ILE A 415 33.76 -9.99 2.61
C ILE A 415 33.74 -9.59 4.08
N THR A 416 34.62 -8.67 4.48
CA THR A 416 34.70 -8.17 5.86
C THR A 416 33.39 -7.49 6.28
N VAL A 417 32.79 -6.66 5.41
CA VAL A 417 31.46 -6.06 5.68
C VAL A 417 30.42 -7.15 5.92
N GLY A 418 30.33 -8.14 5.04
CA GLY A 418 29.34 -9.21 5.15
C GLY A 418 29.52 -10.08 6.40
N ILE A 419 30.76 -10.46 6.73
CA ILE A 419 31.07 -11.23 7.95
C ILE A 419 30.61 -10.47 9.20
N VAL A 420 30.97 -9.20 9.32
CA VAL A 420 30.65 -8.38 10.51
C VAL A 420 29.14 -8.11 10.59
N ARG A 421 28.51 -7.66 9.49
CA ARG A 421 27.09 -7.26 9.49
C ARG A 421 26.13 -8.43 9.59
N HIS A 422 26.57 -9.63 9.21
CA HIS A 422 25.74 -10.81 9.24
C HIS A 422 26.28 -11.92 10.14
N GLN A 423 27.17 -11.58 11.08
CA GLN A 423 27.61 -12.43 12.18
C GLN A 423 28.11 -13.81 11.70
N GLY A 424 28.87 -13.82 10.61
CA GLY A 424 29.41 -15.05 10.02
C GLY A 424 28.36 -16.02 9.41
N ARG A 425 27.10 -15.60 9.23
CA ARG A 425 26.05 -16.47 8.63
C ARG A 425 26.21 -16.73 7.13
N ILE A 426 27.13 -16.03 6.47
CA ILE A 426 27.42 -16.19 5.03
C ILE A 426 28.52 -17.23 4.84
N MET A 427 28.27 -18.22 3.98
CA MET A 427 29.31 -19.15 3.53
C MET A 427 30.02 -18.56 2.31
N TYR A 428 31.20 -17.97 2.51
CA TYR A 428 32.02 -17.44 1.42
C TYR A 428 32.81 -18.55 0.71
N VAL A 429 32.75 -18.54 -0.63
CA VAL A 429 33.38 -19.58 -1.48
C VAL A 429 34.49 -19.04 -2.38
N GLY A 430 34.82 -17.74 -2.24
CA GLY A 430 35.86 -17.08 -3.02
C GLY A 430 35.46 -16.82 -4.46
N ASP A 431 36.41 -16.98 -5.38
CA ASP A 431 36.24 -16.68 -6.81
C ASP A 431 35.20 -17.59 -7.49
N VAL A 432 34.24 -16.96 -8.18
CA VAL A 432 33.14 -17.63 -8.87
C VAL A 432 33.63 -18.66 -9.89
N ARG A 433 34.79 -18.43 -10.50
CA ARG A 433 35.39 -19.31 -11.53
C ARG A 433 35.82 -20.66 -10.97
N ASN A 434 36.06 -20.73 -9.66
CA ASN A 434 36.44 -21.96 -8.97
C ASN A 434 35.22 -22.78 -8.52
N VAL A 435 34.00 -22.25 -8.68
CA VAL A 435 32.76 -22.95 -8.29
C VAL A 435 32.37 -23.97 -9.37
N THR A 436 32.40 -25.25 -9.00
CA THR A 436 32.12 -26.36 -9.91
C THR A 436 30.67 -26.86 -9.77
N ARG A 437 30.20 -27.67 -10.72
CA ARG A 437 28.90 -28.38 -10.62
C ARG A 437 28.78 -29.18 -9.31
N LYS A 438 29.85 -29.84 -8.90
CA LYS A 438 29.89 -30.63 -7.65
C LYS A 438 29.60 -29.76 -6.44
N HIS A 439 30.24 -28.58 -6.37
CA HIS A 439 29.98 -27.62 -5.29
C HIS A 439 28.51 -27.20 -5.23
N ILE A 440 27.88 -26.88 -6.37
CA ILE A 440 26.46 -26.49 -6.42
C ILE A 440 25.55 -27.61 -5.90
N HIS A 441 25.86 -28.87 -6.22
CA HIS A 441 25.09 -30.03 -5.72
C HIS A 441 25.28 -30.26 -4.21
N GLU A 442 26.48 -30.05 -3.69
CA GLU A 442 26.80 -30.23 -2.26
C GLU A 442 26.25 -29.10 -1.38
N TRP A 443 26.27 -27.87 -1.88
CA TRP A 443 25.76 -26.70 -1.15
C TRP A 443 24.27 -26.48 -1.34
N GLY A 444 23.68 -27.03 -2.40
CA GLY A 444 22.27 -26.90 -2.73
C GLY A 444 21.36 -27.92 -2.01
N PRO A 445 20.07 -28.00 -2.42
CA PRO A 445 19.43 -27.21 -3.47
C PRO A 445 19.33 -25.71 -3.14
N PHE A 446 19.31 -24.85 -4.16
CA PHE A 446 19.09 -23.40 -4.02
C PHE A 446 17.71 -23.01 -4.55
N ASP A 447 17.03 -22.10 -3.86
CA ASP A 447 15.73 -21.55 -4.23
C ASP A 447 15.84 -20.18 -4.92
N LEU A 448 16.93 -19.46 -4.66
CA LEU A 448 17.21 -18.14 -5.23
C LEU A 448 18.67 -18.02 -5.66
N VAL A 449 18.90 -17.65 -6.93
CA VAL A 449 20.25 -17.35 -7.46
C VAL A 449 20.33 -15.88 -7.87
N ILE A 450 21.22 -15.11 -7.28
CA ILE A 450 21.32 -13.66 -7.52
C ILE A 450 22.74 -13.25 -7.88
N GLY A 451 22.90 -12.18 -8.65
CA GLY A 451 24.21 -11.60 -8.88
C GLY A 451 24.24 -10.37 -9.77
N GLY A 452 25.29 -9.56 -9.60
CA GLY A 452 25.58 -8.41 -10.43
C GLY A 452 27.07 -8.39 -10.78
N SER A 453 27.41 -8.86 -11.98
CA SER A 453 28.82 -8.95 -12.38
C SER A 453 29.43 -7.55 -12.59
N PRO A 454 30.76 -7.38 -12.43
CA PRO A 454 31.40 -6.07 -12.54
C PRO A 454 31.11 -5.36 -13.87
N CYS A 455 30.49 -4.17 -13.79
CA CYS A 455 30.01 -3.44 -14.96
C CYS A 455 31.08 -2.61 -15.69
N ASN A 456 32.32 -2.58 -15.19
CA ASN A 456 33.39 -1.69 -15.68
C ASN A 456 33.69 -1.88 -17.17
N ASP A 457 33.75 -3.13 -17.64
CA ASP A 457 34.02 -3.47 -19.04
C ASP A 457 32.76 -3.50 -19.92
N LEU A 458 31.57 -3.45 -19.31
CA LEU A 458 30.29 -3.35 -20.04
C LEU A 458 29.87 -1.90 -20.26
N SER A 459 30.30 -0.99 -19.39
CA SER A 459 29.79 0.37 -19.39
C SER A 459 30.35 1.21 -20.53
N ILE A 460 29.48 1.81 -21.34
CA ILE A 460 29.86 2.70 -22.46
C ILE A 460 30.54 3.98 -21.99
N VAL A 461 30.34 4.38 -20.73
CA VAL A 461 31.01 5.54 -20.13
C VAL A 461 32.48 5.28 -19.80
N ASN A 462 32.94 4.03 -19.87
CA ASN A 462 34.34 3.67 -19.77
C ASN A 462 34.96 3.63 -21.18
N PRO A 463 35.90 4.54 -21.52
CA PRO A 463 36.59 4.51 -22.81
C PRO A 463 37.47 3.26 -23.00
N ALA A 464 37.96 2.69 -21.89
CA ALA A 464 38.82 1.50 -21.88
C ALA A 464 38.04 0.18 -21.74
N ARG A 465 36.73 0.20 -22.03
CA ARG A 465 35.86 -0.97 -21.90
C ARG A 465 36.29 -2.08 -22.86
N LYS A 466 36.23 -3.33 -22.38
CA LYS A 466 36.52 -4.51 -23.20
C LYS A 466 35.28 -5.25 -23.74
N GLY A 467 34.08 -4.89 -23.28
CA GLY A 467 32.82 -5.52 -23.68
C GLY A 467 32.54 -6.84 -22.94
N LEU A 468 31.46 -7.52 -23.34
CA LEU A 468 30.94 -8.72 -22.67
C LEU A 468 31.88 -9.94 -22.74
N TYR A 469 32.63 -10.10 -23.82
CA TYR A 469 33.42 -11.30 -24.08
C TYR A 469 34.87 -11.21 -23.57
N GLU A 470 35.28 -10.05 -23.06
CA GLU A 470 36.63 -9.81 -22.56
C GLU A 470 36.63 -9.19 -21.16
N GLY A 471 37.83 -9.02 -20.58
CA GLY A 471 37.99 -8.36 -19.27
C GLY A 471 37.12 -8.97 -18.18
N THR A 472 36.50 -8.13 -17.36
CA THR A 472 35.52 -8.54 -16.33
C THR A 472 34.13 -8.79 -16.90
N GLY A 473 33.84 -8.40 -18.16
CA GLY A 473 32.56 -8.66 -18.81
C GLY A 473 32.24 -10.16 -18.87
N ARG A 474 33.27 -10.99 -19.09
CA ARG A 474 33.14 -12.45 -19.15
C ARG A 474 32.55 -13.09 -17.89
N LEU A 475 32.61 -12.40 -16.75
CA LEU A 475 32.07 -12.91 -15.48
C LEU A 475 30.54 -13.05 -15.52
N PHE A 476 29.86 -12.40 -16.46
CA PHE A 476 28.46 -12.72 -16.80
C PHE A 476 28.27 -14.21 -17.13
N PHE A 477 29.19 -14.82 -17.90
CA PHE A 477 29.08 -16.23 -18.28
C PHE A 477 29.22 -17.19 -17.10
N GLU A 478 29.93 -16.79 -16.04
CA GLU A 478 29.98 -17.57 -14.80
C GLU A 478 28.65 -17.54 -14.05
N PHE A 479 27.95 -16.39 -14.04
CA PHE A 479 26.59 -16.33 -13.54
C PHE A 479 25.66 -17.25 -14.35
N TYR A 480 25.68 -17.13 -15.67
CA TYR A 480 24.86 -17.97 -16.56
C TYR A 480 25.12 -19.46 -16.35
N ARG A 481 26.40 -19.86 -16.30
CA ARG A 481 26.82 -21.24 -16.06
C ARG A 481 26.26 -21.75 -14.73
N LEU A 482 26.48 -21.03 -13.63
CA LEU A 482 26.05 -21.47 -12.30
C LEU A 482 24.53 -21.41 -12.11
N LEU A 483 23.85 -20.47 -12.77
CA LEU A 483 22.39 -20.43 -12.82
C LEU A 483 21.83 -21.72 -13.45
N HIS A 484 22.42 -22.17 -14.56
CA HIS A 484 22.02 -23.42 -15.21
C HIS A 484 22.28 -24.64 -14.31
N GLU A 485 23.43 -24.67 -13.61
CA GLU A 485 23.77 -25.75 -12.68
C GLU A 485 22.88 -25.80 -11.44
N ALA A 486 22.38 -24.66 -10.96
CA ALA A 486 21.50 -24.57 -9.79
C ALA A 486 20.02 -24.76 -10.12
N ARG A 487 19.64 -24.70 -11.40
CA ARG A 487 18.24 -24.80 -11.87
C ARG A 487 17.68 -26.20 -11.52
N PRO A 488 16.43 -26.30 -11.03
CA PRO A 488 15.77 -27.57 -10.82
C PRO A 488 15.71 -28.39 -12.12
N LYS A 489 15.79 -29.71 -12.00
CA LYS A 489 15.62 -30.63 -13.13
C LYS A 489 14.16 -30.60 -13.60
N GLU A 490 13.93 -31.01 -14.85
CA GLU A 490 12.56 -31.17 -15.36
C GLU A 490 11.74 -32.11 -14.46
N GLY A 491 10.50 -31.71 -14.17
CA GLY A 491 9.61 -32.39 -13.22
C GLY A 491 9.75 -31.96 -11.76
N ASP A 492 10.79 -31.19 -11.38
CA ASP A 492 10.85 -30.55 -10.07
C ASP A 492 10.02 -29.26 -10.07
N GLU A 493 8.90 -29.30 -9.35
CA GLU A 493 7.96 -28.18 -9.20
C GLU A 493 8.30 -27.24 -8.03
N ARG A 494 9.48 -27.40 -7.43
CA ARG A 494 9.96 -26.47 -6.40
C ARG A 494 10.11 -25.05 -6.98
N PRO A 495 9.58 -24.02 -6.30
CA PRO A 495 9.81 -22.64 -6.70
C PRO A 495 11.29 -22.31 -6.78
N PHE A 496 11.72 -21.80 -7.95
CA PHE A 496 13.10 -21.43 -8.20
C PHE A 496 13.17 -20.07 -8.87
N PHE A 497 13.88 -19.14 -8.22
CA PHE A 497 13.98 -17.76 -8.64
C PHE A 497 15.41 -17.37 -8.94
N TRP A 498 15.57 -16.39 -9.81
CA TRP A 498 16.87 -15.81 -10.10
C TRP A 498 16.77 -14.34 -10.50
N LEU A 499 17.85 -13.61 -10.23
CA LEU A 499 17.97 -12.19 -10.56
C LEU A 499 19.40 -11.87 -10.97
N PHE A 500 19.56 -11.29 -12.16
CA PHE A 500 20.80 -10.72 -12.64
C PHE A 500 20.66 -9.22 -12.82
N GLU A 501 21.60 -8.44 -12.30
CA GLU A 501 21.61 -6.98 -12.39
C GLU A 501 22.83 -6.48 -13.16
N ASN A 502 22.64 -5.41 -13.95
CA ASN A 502 23.75 -4.65 -14.49
C ASN A 502 23.37 -3.20 -14.90
N VAL A 503 24.36 -2.43 -15.37
CA VAL A 503 24.19 -1.01 -15.73
C VAL A 503 23.36 -0.79 -16.98
N VAL A 504 22.51 0.24 -16.99
CA VAL A 504 21.75 0.64 -18.19
C VAL A 504 22.65 1.17 -19.30
N ALA A 505 23.74 1.84 -18.93
CA ALA A 505 24.71 2.40 -19.86
C ALA A 505 25.68 1.32 -20.38
N MET A 506 25.16 0.21 -20.90
CA MET A 506 25.92 -0.85 -21.59
C MET A 506 25.70 -0.78 -23.10
N GLY A 507 26.56 -1.44 -23.89
CA GLY A 507 26.38 -1.52 -25.34
C GLY A 507 25.07 -2.21 -25.71
N VAL A 508 24.41 -1.76 -26.79
CA VAL A 508 23.14 -2.36 -27.24
C VAL A 508 23.33 -3.84 -27.63
N SER A 509 24.48 -4.18 -28.21
CA SER A 509 24.85 -5.57 -28.51
C SER A 509 25.02 -6.41 -27.24
N ASP A 510 25.72 -5.88 -26.23
CA ASP A 510 25.94 -6.59 -24.96
C ASP A 510 24.61 -6.84 -24.25
N LYS A 511 23.72 -5.82 -24.18
CA LYS A 511 22.37 -5.95 -23.63
C LYS A 511 21.60 -7.07 -24.32
N ARG A 512 21.58 -7.05 -25.66
CA ARG A 512 20.87 -8.04 -26.47
C ARG A 512 21.43 -9.45 -26.26
N ASP A 513 22.75 -9.59 -26.20
CA ASP A 513 23.40 -10.88 -26.02
C ASP A 513 23.12 -11.42 -24.60
N ILE A 514 23.20 -10.59 -23.55
CA ILE A 514 22.77 -10.97 -22.20
C ILE A 514 21.31 -11.45 -22.20
N SER A 515 20.39 -10.70 -22.82
CA SER A 515 18.98 -11.10 -22.94
C SER A 515 18.81 -12.44 -23.67
N ARG A 516 19.63 -12.72 -24.70
CA ARG A 516 19.59 -14.01 -25.41
C ARG A 516 20.06 -15.17 -24.55
N PHE A 517 21.17 -14.99 -23.82
CA PHE A 517 21.67 -16.04 -22.91
C PHE A 517 20.71 -16.30 -21.74
N LEU A 518 20.07 -15.25 -21.22
CA LEU A 518 19.13 -15.37 -20.11
C LEU A 518 17.68 -15.65 -20.55
N GLU A 519 17.42 -15.67 -21.85
CA GLU A 519 16.11 -15.91 -22.48
C GLU A 519 15.01 -14.98 -21.94
N CYS A 520 15.37 -13.75 -21.58
CA CYS A 520 14.41 -12.74 -21.15
C CYS A 520 14.91 -11.31 -21.38
N ASN A 521 13.99 -10.37 -21.48
CA ASN A 521 14.31 -8.95 -21.53
C ASN A 521 14.48 -8.36 -20.12
N PRO A 522 15.34 -7.33 -19.94
CA PRO A 522 15.51 -6.69 -18.65
C PRO A 522 14.38 -5.72 -18.36
N VAL A 523 14.03 -5.62 -17.08
CA VAL A 523 13.28 -4.48 -16.53
C VAL A 523 14.27 -3.36 -16.20
N MET A 524 13.96 -2.13 -16.61
CA MET A 524 14.76 -0.96 -16.23
C MET A 524 14.13 -0.30 -15.01
N ILE A 525 14.89 -0.22 -13.91
CA ILE A 525 14.45 0.43 -12.68
C ILE A 525 15.47 1.51 -12.29
N ASP A 526 14.99 2.71 -12.03
CA ASP A 526 15.80 3.83 -11.52
C ASP A 526 15.50 4.06 -10.04
N ALA A 527 16.54 3.98 -9.20
CA ALA A 527 16.42 4.21 -7.77
C ALA A 527 15.87 5.60 -7.42
N LYS A 528 15.90 6.58 -8.33
CA LYS A 528 15.36 7.93 -8.09
C LYS A 528 13.92 7.95 -7.57
N GLU A 529 13.14 6.91 -7.88
CA GLU A 529 11.73 6.83 -7.47
C GLU A 529 11.57 6.45 -5.99
N VAL A 530 12.60 5.86 -5.38
CA VAL A 530 12.60 5.34 -4.00
C VAL A 530 13.85 5.74 -3.20
N SER A 531 14.70 6.59 -3.76
CA SER A 531 15.90 7.09 -3.10
C SER A 531 16.31 8.45 -3.62
N ALA A 532 17.25 9.08 -2.92
CA ALA A 532 17.84 10.38 -3.27
C ALA A 532 18.92 10.32 -4.37
N ALA A 533 18.98 9.24 -5.16
CA ALA A 533 19.98 9.08 -6.22
C ALA A 533 19.39 8.63 -7.56
N HIS A 534 19.87 9.22 -8.65
CA HIS A 534 19.73 8.64 -9.99
C HIS A 534 20.62 7.42 -10.11
N ARG A 535 20.03 6.24 -10.26
CA ARG A 535 20.73 4.96 -10.40
C ARG A 535 19.87 3.98 -11.20
N ALA A 536 19.73 4.27 -12.49
CA ALA A 536 19.08 3.37 -13.44
C ALA A 536 19.90 2.07 -13.64
N ARG A 537 19.24 0.92 -13.49
CA ARG A 537 19.80 -0.43 -13.66
C ARG A 537 18.86 -1.33 -14.45
N TYR A 538 19.44 -2.29 -15.16
CA TYR A 538 18.71 -3.38 -15.80
C TYR A 538 18.68 -4.59 -14.88
N PHE A 539 17.53 -5.22 -14.78
CA PHE A 539 17.29 -6.43 -14.01
C PHE A 539 16.68 -7.49 -14.91
N TRP A 540 17.39 -8.61 -15.09
CA TRP A 540 16.88 -9.83 -15.72
C TRP A 540 16.51 -10.81 -14.62
N GLY A 541 15.42 -11.54 -14.77
CA GLY A 541 15.01 -12.50 -13.76
C GLY A 541 13.60 -13.00 -13.97
N ASN A 542 13.18 -13.86 -13.06
CA ASN A 542 11.84 -14.44 -13.03
C ASN A 542 11.12 -14.17 -11.69
N LEU A 543 11.52 -13.12 -10.95
CA LEU A 543 10.82 -12.76 -9.73
C LEU A 543 9.38 -12.32 -10.08
N PRO A 544 8.37 -12.70 -9.26
CA PRO A 544 6.99 -12.34 -9.56
C PRO A 544 6.77 -10.83 -9.58
N GLY A 545 6.20 -10.30 -10.66
CA GLY A 545 5.82 -8.88 -10.73
C GLY A 545 6.99 -7.90 -10.74
N MET A 546 8.15 -8.26 -11.30
CA MET A 546 9.28 -7.33 -11.46
C MET A 546 8.92 -6.05 -12.24
N ASN A 547 7.94 -6.11 -13.13
CA ASN A 547 7.47 -4.98 -13.95
C ASN A 547 6.43 -4.12 -13.24
N ARG A 548 6.07 -4.44 -11.98
CA ARG A 548 5.08 -3.67 -11.24
C ARG A 548 5.62 -2.26 -10.97
N PRO A 549 4.75 -1.24 -10.83
CA PRO A 549 5.21 0.11 -10.57
C PRO A 549 6.01 0.18 -9.26
N LEU A 550 7.10 0.92 -9.30
CA LEU A 550 7.95 1.15 -8.14
C LEU A 550 7.34 2.26 -7.28
N THR A 551 7.03 1.93 -6.02
CA THR A 551 6.39 2.84 -5.06
C THR A 551 7.28 3.02 -3.84
N ALA A 552 7.52 4.28 -3.48
CA ALA A 552 8.28 4.65 -2.29
C ALA A 552 7.47 4.37 -1.02
N MET A 553 8.13 3.76 -0.04
CA MET A 553 7.62 3.62 1.31
C MET A 553 7.81 4.93 2.09
N CYS A 554 7.09 5.10 3.20
CA CYS A 554 7.23 6.28 4.06
C CYS A 554 8.63 6.40 4.72
N THR A 555 9.35 5.30 4.82
CA THR A 555 10.72 5.22 5.38
C THR A 555 11.80 5.54 4.35
N ASP A 556 11.46 5.58 3.06
CA ASP A 556 12.40 5.86 1.98
C ASP A 556 12.71 7.36 1.90
N LYS A 557 14.00 7.70 1.86
CA LYS A 557 14.48 9.08 1.76
C LYS A 557 14.60 9.49 0.29
N LEU A 558 13.64 10.28 -0.17
CA LEU A 558 13.55 10.69 -1.58
C LEU A 558 14.39 11.91 -1.88
N ASP A 559 14.53 12.83 -0.94
CA ASP A 559 15.29 14.06 -1.13
C ASP A 559 16.66 13.93 -0.45
N LEU A 560 17.69 14.48 -1.09
CA LEU A 560 19.06 14.44 -0.58
C LEU A 560 19.15 15.08 0.80
N GLN A 561 18.38 16.13 1.04
CA GLN A 561 18.34 16.82 2.33
C GLN A 561 17.97 15.88 3.48
N ASP A 562 17.07 14.91 3.25
CA ASP A 562 16.66 13.93 4.26
C ASP A 562 17.78 12.94 4.60
N CYS A 563 18.82 12.88 3.76
CA CYS A 563 19.97 11.99 3.93
C CYS A 563 21.16 12.67 4.64
N LEU A 564 21.16 14.00 4.73
CA LEU A 564 22.29 14.76 5.28
C LEU A 564 22.28 14.79 6.81
N GLU A 565 23.47 15.00 7.39
CA GLU A 565 23.59 15.30 8.82
C GLU A 565 23.11 16.72 9.16
N HIS A 566 22.82 16.95 10.44
CA HIS A 566 22.42 18.26 10.95
C HIS A 566 23.48 19.33 10.66
N GLY A 567 23.03 20.53 10.25
CA GLY A 567 23.89 21.66 9.91
C GLY A 567 24.46 21.60 8.48
N ARG A 568 23.98 20.67 7.64
CA ARG A 568 24.36 20.54 6.24
C ARG A 568 23.15 20.73 5.33
N THR A 569 23.36 21.39 4.20
CA THR A 569 22.29 21.76 3.27
C THR A 569 22.55 21.17 1.89
N ALA A 570 21.56 20.50 1.32
CA ALA A 570 21.64 19.92 -0.02
C ALA A 570 21.56 21.01 -1.09
N LYS A 571 22.42 20.93 -2.12
CA LYS A 571 22.34 21.79 -3.30
C LYS A 571 21.39 21.26 -4.37
N PHE A 572 21.12 19.96 -4.34
CA PHE A 572 20.33 19.24 -5.32
C PHE A 572 19.36 18.32 -4.60
N ASP A 573 18.16 18.15 -5.14
CA ASP A 573 17.17 17.24 -4.57
C ASP A 573 17.63 15.78 -4.68
N LYS A 574 18.35 15.44 -5.75
CA LYS A 574 18.92 14.10 -5.97
C LYS A 574 20.34 14.18 -6.48
N VAL A 575 21.18 13.25 -6.06
CA VAL A 575 22.53 13.09 -6.61
C VAL A 575 22.52 12.26 -7.89
N ARG A 576 23.44 12.55 -8.81
CA ARG A 576 23.76 11.65 -9.93
C ARG A 576 24.37 10.33 -9.41
N THR A 577 24.45 9.34 -10.30
CA THR A 577 24.95 8.00 -9.98
C THR A 577 26.34 8.04 -9.34
N ILE A 578 26.41 7.74 -8.05
CA ILE A 578 27.66 7.56 -7.32
C ILE A 578 28.25 6.20 -7.71
N THR A 579 29.50 6.24 -8.19
CA THR A 579 30.28 5.10 -8.67
C THR A 579 31.52 4.88 -7.80
N THR A 580 32.36 3.93 -8.20
CA THR A 580 33.67 3.67 -7.57
C THR A 580 34.70 4.80 -7.76
N ARG A 581 34.45 5.75 -8.67
CA ARG A 581 35.36 6.88 -8.92
C ARG A 581 35.03 8.02 -7.95
N SER A 582 36.04 8.56 -7.27
CA SER A 582 35.88 9.70 -6.35
C SER A 582 35.14 10.88 -6.98
N ASN A 583 35.48 11.19 -8.24
CA ASN A 583 34.88 12.30 -8.98
C ASN A 583 33.38 12.14 -9.28
N SER A 584 32.79 10.94 -9.19
CA SER A 584 31.34 10.79 -9.44
C SER A 584 30.45 11.43 -8.36
N ILE A 585 31.03 11.88 -7.24
CA ILE A 585 30.30 12.68 -6.24
C ILE A 585 29.98 14.08 -6.78
N LYS A 586 30.82 14.60 -7.68
CA LYS A 586 30.63 15.93 -8.26
C LYS A 586 29.43 15.96 -9.21
N GLN A 587 28.69 17.06 -9.17
CA GLN A 587 27.41 17.24 -9.86
C GLN A 587 27.53 18.32 -10.95
N GLY A 588 26.63 18.27 -11.93
CA GLY A 588 26.58 19.26 -13.02
C GLY A 588 27.72 19.15 -14.04
N LYS A 589 27.79 20.12 -14.95
CA LYS A 589 28.93 20.28 -15.88
C LYS A 589 30.11 20.93 -15.18
N ASP A 590 29.81 21.87 -14.29
CA ASP A 590 30.78 22.68 -13.54
C ASP A 590 31.37 21.96 -12.31
N GLN A 591 31.04 20.66 -12.14
CA GLN A 591 31.66 19.78 -11.16
C GLN A 591 31.52 20.24 -9.68
N HIS A 592 30.36 20.79 -9.33
CA HIS A 592 30.03 21.22 -7.96
C HIS A 592 29.93 20.06 -6.97
N PHE A 593 30.30 20.26 -5.72
CA PHE A 593 29.95 19.29 -4.67
C PHE A 593 28.49 19.42 -4.24
N PRO A 594 27.83 18.31 -3.86
CA PRO A 594 26.38 18.27 -3.68
C PRO A 594 25.87 18.93 -2.39
N VAL A 595 26.74 19.29 -1.45
CA VAL A 595 26.36 19.76 -0.11
C VAL A 595 27.03 21.10 0.19
N TYR A 596 26.36 21.93 0.99
CA TYR A 596 26.93 23.06 1.71
C TYR A 596 27.06 22.73 3.20
N MET A 597 28.19 23.10 3.79
CA MET A 597 28.41 23.12 5.24
C MET A 597 29.11 24.43 5.59
N ASN A 598 28.50 25.25 6.45
CA ASN A 598 29.00 26.58 6.81
C ASN A 598 29.36 27.44 5.58
N ASP A 599 28.43 27.53 4.63
CA ASP A 599 28.55 28.26 3.35
C ASP A 599 29.69 27.82 2.41
N LYS A 600 30.33 26.66 2.70
CA LYS A 600 31.36 26.06 1.84
C LYS A 600 30.87 24.79 1.18
N GLU A 601 31.31 24.55 -0.06
CA GLU A 601 31.02 23.29 -0.74
C GLU A 601 31.67 22.11 -0.01
N ASP A 602 30.91 21.05 0.20
CA ASP A 602 31.40 19.81 0.80
C ASP A 602 30.84 18.58 0.08
N ILE A 603 31.57 17.47 0.21
CA ILE A 603 31.21 16.15 -0.34
C ILE A 603 30.24 15.41 0.57
N LEU A 604 29.58 14.39 0.04
CA LEU A 604 28.82 13.46 0.87
C LEU A 604 29.74 12.66 1.79
N TRP A 605 29.34 12.57 3.06
CA TRP A 605 29.97 11.68 4.02
C TRP A 605 29.54 10.23 3.77
N CYS A 606 30.31 9.25 4.26
CA CYS A 606 30.00 7.84 4.05
C CYS A 606 28.63 7.44 4.63
N THR A 607 28.26 7.99 5.78
CA THR A 607 26.95 7.77 6.41
C THR A 607 25.80 8.36 5.61
N GLU A 608 26.01 9.53 4.99
CA GLU A 608 25.03 10.14 4.09
C GLU A 608 24.89 9.32 2.80
N MET A 609 26.00 8.82 2.25
CA MET A 609 25.98 7.89 1.10
C MET A 609 25.26 6.58 1.44
N GLU A 610 25.46 6.01 2.63
CA GLU A 610 24.70 4.83 3.09
C GLU A 610 23.20 5.11 3.06
N ARG A 611 22.74 6.25 3.59
CA ARG A 611 21.32 6.66 3.54
C ARG A 611 20.80 6.84 2.13
N VAL A 612 21.58 7.48 1.25
CA VAL A 612 21.21 7.67 -0.18
C VAL A 612 20.99 6.33 -0.90
N PHE A 613 21.75 5.30 -0.53
CA PHE A 613 21.62 3.95 -1.08
C PHE A 613 20.62 3.07 -0.34
N GLY A 614 20.03 3.58 0.75
CA GLY A 614 19.06 2.89 1.59
C GLY A 614 19.67 1.89 2.58
N PHE A 615 20.99 1.91 2.79
CA PHE A 615 21.61 1.09 3.84
C PHE A 615 21.33 1.67 5.23
N PRO A 616 21.32 0.82 6.27
CA PRO A 616 21.44 1.26 7.64
C PRO A 616 22.67 2.15 7.82
N VAL A 617 22.54 3.20 8.64
CA VAL A 617 23.67 4.09 8.93
C VAL A 617 24.77 3.28 9.62
N HIS A 618 26.02 3.54 9.23
CA HIS A 618 27.23 2.80 9.62
C HIS A 618 27.35 1.40 9.03
N TYR A 619 26.54 0.98 8.05
CA TYR A 619 26.63 -0.38 7.49
C TYR A 619 28.04 -0.75 6.96
N THR A 620 28.72 0.17 6.29
CA THR A 620 30.08 -0.05 5.77
C THR A 620 31.19 0.39 6.74
N ASP A 621 30.82 0.81 7.94
CA ASP A 621 31.75 1.24 8.99
C ASP A 621 32.34 0.03 9.71
N VAL A 622 33.30 -0.63 9.06
CA VAL A 622 33.97 -1.83 9.55
C VAL A 622 35.47 -1.76 9.27
N SER A 623 36.26 -2.42 10.12
CA SER A 623 37.70 -2.67 9.94
C SER A 623 38.59 -1.47 9.55
N ASN A 624 38.30 -0.26 10.05
CA ASN A 624 39.08 0.96 9.79
C ASN A 624 39.31 1.25 8.29
N MET A 625 38.35 0.91 7.43
CA MET A 625 38.44 1.16 5.99
C MET A 625 38.56 2.66 5.69
N SER A 626 39.41 3.00 4.72
CA SER A 626 39.48 4.37 4.22
C SER A 626 38.14 4.82 3.64
N ARG A 627 37.89 6.14 3.68
CA ARG A 627 36.70 6.76 3.05
C ARG A 627 36.53 6.34 1.59
N LEU A 628 37.63 6.25 0.84
CA LEU A 628 37.62 5.87 -0.57
C LEU A 628 37.24 4.40 -0.77
N ALA A 629 37.70 3.50 0.11
CA ALA A 629 37.30 2.10 0.08
C ALA A 629 35.79 1.96 0.33
N ARG A 630 35.26 2.61 1.37
CA ARG A 630 33.81 2.64 1.66
C ARG A 630 32.99 3.22 0.50
N GLN A 631 33.45 4.30 -0.12
CA GLN A 631 32.81 4.85 -1.32
C GLN A 631 32.80 3.84 -2.48
N ARG A 632 33.90 3.11 -2.70
CA ARG A 632 33.97 2.09 -3.76
C ARG A 632 32.99 0.94 -3.51
N LEU A 633 32.86 0.49 -2.26
CA LEU A 633 31.89 -0.54 -1.88
C LEU A 633 30.46 -0.09 -2.15
N LEU A 634 30.06 1.07 -1.63
CA LEU A 634 28.73 1.64 -1.87
C LEU A 634 28.49 1.90 -3.36
N GLY A 635 29.47 2.44 -4.08
CA GLY A 635 29.37 2.70 -5.51
C GLY A 635 29.03 1.45 -6.35
N ARG A 636 29.45 0.26 -5.91
CA ARG A 636 29.18 -1.04 -6.56
C ARG A 636 27.88 -1.68 -6.11
N SER A 637 27.41 -1.41 -4.90
CA SER A 637 26.28 -2.12 -4.30
C SER A 637 24.95 -1.84 -5.02
N TRP A 638 23.95 -2.66 -4.74
CA TRP A 638 22.59 -2.34 -5.14
C TRP A 638 21.99 -1.21 -4.29
N SER A 639 20.91 -0.63 -4.80
CA SER A 639 20.03 0.23 -4.00
C SER A 639 19.14 -0.68 -3.14
N VAL A 640 19.23 -0.57 -1.82
CA VAL A 640 18.46 -1.39 -0.87
C VAL A 640 16.95 -1.35 -1.16
N PRO A 641 16.28 -0.18 -1.30
CA PRO A 641 14.84 -0.14 -1.56
C PRO A 641 14.43 -0.76 -2.90
N VAL A 642 15.30 -0.72 -3.92
CA VAL A 642 15.03 -1.38 -5.21
C VAL A 642 15.05 -2.90 -5.05
N ILE A 643 16.03 -3.44 -4.33
CA ILE A 643 16.11 -4.90 -4.08
C ILE A 643 14.98 -5.33 -3.13
N ARG A 644 14.61 -4.50 -2.15
CA ARG A 644 13.43 -4.72 -1.29
C ARG A 644 12.17 -4.84 -2.12
N HIS A 645 11.97 -3.94 -3.08
CA HIS A 645 10.86 -4.00 -4.03
C HIS A 645 10.84 -5.31 -4.84
N LEU A 646 12.00 -5.73 -5.36
CA LEU A 646 12.13 -6.94 -6.19
C LEU A 646 11.93 -8.23 -5.37
N PHE A 647 12.43 -8.30 -4.14
CA PHE A 647 12.35 -9.48 -3.28
C PHE A 647 11.04 -9.59 -2.49
N ALA A 648 10.30 -8.50 -2.30
CA ALA A 648 9.05 -8.51 -1.50
C ALA A 648 8.06 -9.64 -1.86
N PRO A 649 7.81 -9.97 -3.15
CA PRO A 649 6.90 -11.06 -3.52
C PRO A 649 7.36 -12.45 -3.06
N LEU A 650 8.65 -12.64 -2.73
CA LEU A 650 9.18 -13.92 -2.23
C LEU A 650 8.56 -14.34 -0.89
N LYS A 651 7.98 -13.39 -0.13
CA LYS A 651 7.20 -13.69 1.09
C LYS A 651 5.99 -14.59 0.83
N GLU A 652 5.48 -14.64 -0.41
CA GLU A 652 4.39 -15.57 -0.77
C GLU A 652 4.86 -17.02 -1.02
N TYR A 653 6.16 -17.27 -1.01
CA TYR A 653 6.76 -18.58 -1.35
C TYR A 653 7.57 -19.17 -0.19
N PHE A 654 8.19 -18.34 0.64
CA PHE A 654 9.12 -18.75 1.68
C PHE A 654 8.67 -18.35 3.08
N ALA A 655 9.23 -19.04 4.09
CA ALA A 655 8.88 -18.83 5.49
C ALA A 655 9.26 -17.42 5.95
N CYS A 656 8.44 -16.84 6.83
CA CYS A 656 8.67 -15.51 7.39
C CYS A 656 8.88 -15.62 8.91
N VAL A 657 9.65 -14.69 9.48
CA VAL A 657 9.95 -14.59 10.92
C VAL A 657 8.74 -14.06 11.68
#